data_AF-A0A7J5EYC5-F1
#
_entry.id   AF-A0A7J5EYC5-F1
#
_cell.length_a   1.000
_cell.length_b   1.000
_cell.length_c   1.000
_cell.angle_alpha   90.00
_cell.angle_beta   90.00
_cell.angle_gamma   90.00
#
_symmetry.space_group_name_H-M   'P 1'
#
loop_
_entity.id
_entity.type
_entity.pdbx_description
1 polymer ?
#
loop_
_entity_poly.entity_id
_entity_poly.type
_entity_poly.pdbx_seq_one_letter_code
_entity_poly.pdbx_strand_id
1 'polypeptide(L)'
;MSRAESDDFIEGIAALSVGHDGRTAPEGWAWTKLTTIAKLESGHTPSRKYPEYWAGDVPWISIPDARVNHGRVIHTTDEYVTEEGLANSAARWLPKDTVCLSRTASVGYVTRLGRPMATSQDFVNWICGEALEPSYLMYALMAEGKHIREFGKGSTHTTIYFPEVLAFHVALPPLAEQRRIVAKVDELLAEVNAAKERLAKVPAILKRFRQAVLAAACAGKLTEEWHPSGELSSESSSPSVDLDAVPELPELPTEWRLATIGEVADSIRYGCNEKADSDARGIPMLRMGNIQEGRVDLADLKFVRRAVATDDFRVRRGDLLFNRTNSPELVGKAAVYDHDGEAIFASYLVRVRLNAALAVPEYVEAWIMSPWGRAWARHVRTDGVSQSNINATKLAEMPLPLPGLDEQREIVRRLRGLLQAMHETGEQAEAAHIRVANATQAILCKAFRGELVPTEAELARAERREYETAEQLLARVLGAKAEPDDSARAGKRRAGSTKARRKKQEPEADGVLDDHDDTDESGKNGSGSRVAAAALEDLDDEARHAAVFAALWPHGPTEKDAAVRVVAEHLRDAGNVSYQRLRADGPLYAAVLGAIEAAAKAGVLDRPRRGYVRAIKDPQTMTADDWRHALVTSLDGEPVEREVAIRCAAEWARENLGVAFERLRTDGHIVVGLRSAINSAIRRGEVVRHGATHIARAAVTLVTAENVEPYRPGIDGTFNPPPPRLRSIEHRSEPRVVDGDKPVLVLQSDARGDELEIHYLAMMTLAAALSTATDTSKRAGWTFYLALDRPHVEGLSTWLGIGPGVPAQVVDLLQKLLESTRHRVGREYAAPARHDLAPFLVATDDAIEFTTRLDDDVVREHFEDALLIRRPLVSRAGKAAKLGALFFGSDAE
;
A
#
# COMPACT_ATOMS: atom_id res chain seq x y z
N MET A 1 -1.98 -42.37 -12.39
CA MET A 1 -3.35 -41.84 -12.52
C MET A 1 -3.30 -40.79 -13.62
N SER A 2 -3.97 -41.01 -14.76
CA SER A 2 -4.20 -39.92 -15.72
C SER A 2 -5.02 -38.88 -14.96
N ARG A 3 -4.46 -37.69 -14.75
CA ARG A 3 -5.21 -36.60 -14.09
C ARG A 3 -6.23 -36.13 -15.11
N ALA A 4 -7.47 -36.57 -14.96
CA ALA A 4 -8.58 -36.03 -15.72
C ALA A 4 -8.67 -34.51 -15.45
N GLU A 5 -9.10 -33.79 -16.47
CA GLU A 5 -9.46 -32.37 -16.36
C GLU A 5 -10.54 -32.18 -15.29
N SER A 6 -10.58 -30.99 -14.68
CA SER A 6 -11.65 -30.65 -13.76
C SER A 6 -12.96 -30.39 -14.51
N ASP A 7 -14.07 -30.88 -13.97
CA ASP A 7 -15.43 -30.51 -14.41
C ASP A 7 -15.93 -29.21 -13.74
N ASP A 8 -15.13 -28.62 -12.84
CA ASP A 8 -15.46 -27.38 -12.14
C ASP A 8 -15.43 -26.19 -13.11
N PHE A 9 -16.36 -25.25 -12.92
CA PHE A 9 -16.33 -23.95 -13.58
C PHE A 9 -15.98 -22.86 -12.57
N ILE A 10 -14.92 -22.10 -12.86
CA ILE A 10 -14.49 -20.94 -12.06
C ILE A 10 -14.28 -19.78 -13.03
N GLU A 11 -15.11 -18.76 -12.89
CA GLU A 11 -15.02 -17.55 -13.70
C GLU A 11 -13.83 -16.68 -13.26
N GLY A 12 -13.02 -16.23 -14.22
CA GLY A 12 -12.03 -15.19 -14.00
C GLY A 12 -12.62 -13.78 -14.13
N ILE A 13 -11.84 -12.77 -13.75
CA ILE A 13 -12.26 -11.37 -13.75
C ILE A 13 -11.97 -10.64 -15.08
N ALA A 14 -11.11 -11.23 -15.92
CA ALA A 14 -10.67 -10.63 -17.17
C ALA A 14 -10.93 -11.58 -18.35
N ALA A 15 -9.90 -12.30 -18.82
CA ALA A 15 -9.95 -13.12 -20.03
C ALA A 15 -9.68 -14.59 -19.77
N LEU A 16 -9.74 -15.06 -18.52
CA LEU A 16 -9.52 -16.46 -18.18
C LEU A 16 -10.71 -17.10 -17.46
N SER A 17 -10.78 -18.42 -17.52
CA SER A 17 -11.66 -19.23 -16.67
C SER A 17 -11.10 -20.64 -16.50
N VAL A 18 -11.50 -21.31 -15.42
CA VAL A 18 -11.42 -22.76 -15.28
C VAL A 18 -12.72 -23.33 -15.83
N GLY A 19 -12.65 -24.17 -16.85
CA GLY A 19 -13.82 -24.62 -17.61
C GLY A 19 -14.44 -23.51 -18.47
N HIS A 20 -15.53 -23.83 -19.16
CA HIS A 20 -16.29 -22.90 -19.99
C HIS A 20 -17.79 -23.19 -19.88
N ASP A 21 -18.60 -22.16 -19.67
CA ASP A 21 -20.04 -22.24 -19.39
C ASP A 21 -20.93 -21.91 -20.61
N GLY A 22 -20.33 -21.66 -21.78
CA GLY A 22 -21.06 -21.30 -22.99
C GLY A 22 -21.25 -19.80 -23.20
N ARG A 23 -20.61 -18.95 -22.38
CA ARG A 23 -20.66 -17.50 -22.55
C ARG A 23 -20.14 -17.05 -23.92
N THR A 24 -20.75 -15.98 -24.45
CA THR A 24 -20.35 -15.38 -25.72
C THR A 24 -19.14 -14.46 -25.52
N ALA A 25 -18.14 -14.59 -26.38
CA ALA A 25 -17.01 -13.65 -26.43
C ALA A 25 -17.42 -12.32 -27.11
N PRO A 26 -16.63 -11.24 -26.96
CA PRO A 26 -16.75 -10.05 -27.79
C PRO A 26 -16.76 -10.37 -29.29
N GLU A 27 -17.29 -9.47 -30.10
CA GLU A 27 -17.36 -9.71 -31.54
C GLU A 27 -15.97 -9.95 -32.15
N GLY A 28 -15.84 -11.02 -32.94
CA GLY A 28 -14.58 -11.43 -33.56
C GLY A 28 -13.64 -12.20 -32.64
N TRP A 29 -13.91 -12.25 -31.33
CA TRP A 29 -13.18 -13.05 -30.34
C TRP A 29 -13.80 -14.45 -30.21
N ALA A 30 -13.04 -15.37 -29.61
CA ALA A 30 -13.51 -16.71 -29.29
C ALA A 30 -12.96 -17.18 -27.95
N TRP A 31 -13.79 -17.83 -27.13
CA TRP A 31 -13.29 -18.58 -25.98
C TRP A 31 -12.70 -19.90 -26.44
N THR A 32 -11.47 -20.19 -26.02
CA THR A 32 -10.79 -21.43 -26.41
C THR A 32 -9.95 -21.98 -25.26
N LYS A 33 -9.83 -23.30 -25.23
CA LYS A 33 -9.03 -23.98 -24.22
C LYS A 33 -7.55 -23.76 -24.48
N LEU A 34 -6.78 -23.39 -23.45
CA LEU A 34 -5.35 -23.11 -23.60
C LEU A 34 -4.58 -24.31 -24.15
N THR A 35 -4.91 -25.53 -23.73
CA THR A 35 -4.25 -26.75 -24.24
C THR A 35 -4.49 -27.02 -25.73
N THR A 36 -5.48 -26.36 -26.34
CA THR A 36 -5.74 -26.46 -27.78
C THR A 36 -4.75 -25.61 -28.58
N ILE A 37 -4.34 -24.46 -28.03
CA ILE A 37 -3.51 -23.46 -28.73
C ILE A 37 -2.10 -23.30 -28.15
N ALA A 38 -1.81 -23.94 -27.02
CA ALA A 38 -0.51 -23.92 -26.36
C ALA A 38 -0.20 -25.30 -25.73
N LYS A 39 1.09 -25.66 -25.71
CA LYS A 39 1.55 -26.90 -25.08
C LYS A 39 1.83 -26.64 -23.60
N LEU A 40 1.16 -27.40 -22.73
CA LEU A 40 1.39 -27.38 -21.29
C LEU A 40 2.60 -28.25 -20.91
N GLU A 41 3.54 -27.69 -20.16
CA GLU A 41 4.67 -28.37 -19.55
C GLU A 41 4.72 -28.08 -18.04
N SER A 42 5.26 -29.02 -17.26
CA SER A 42 5.49 -28.86 -15.83
C SER A 42 6.95 -28.52 -15.55
N GLY A 43 7.23 -27.79 -14.48
CA GLY A 43 8.60 -27.67 -13.96
C GLY A 43 8.98 -28.79 -12.98
N HIS A 44 10.25 -28.81 -12.58
CA HIS A 44 10.77 -29.72 -11.55
C HIS A 44 12.08 -29.22 -10.94
N THR A 45 12.36 -29.64 -9.71
CA THR A 45 13.66 -29.43 -9.07
C THR A 45 14.50 -30.70 -9.19
N PRO A 46 15.67 -30.68 -9.87
CA PRO A 46 16.64 -31.76 -9.77
C PRO A 46 16.99 -32.05 -8.31
N SER A 47 17.31 -33.30 -7.97
CA SER A 47 17.56 -33.65 -6.57
C SER A 47 18.74 -32.84 -6.01
N ARG A 48 18.49 -32.05 -4.96
CA ARG A 48 19.51 -31.25 -4.24
C ARG A 48 20.56 -32.12 -3.53
N LYS A 49 20.35 -33.43 -3.43
CA LYS A 49 21.32 -34.39 -2.86
C LYS A 49 22.54 -34.61 -3.74
N TYR A 50 22.47 -34.25 -5.02
CA TYR A 50 23.53 -34.42 -6.01
C TYR A 50 24.00 -33.02 -6.46
N PRO A 51 25.04 -32.45 -5.82
CA PRO A 51 25.57 -31.14 -6.18
C PRO A 51 25.95 -31.00 -7.66
N GLU A 52 26.35 -32.10 -8.30
CA GLU A 52 26.68 -32.21 -9.72
C GLU A 52 25.49 -31.92 -10.66
N TYR A 53 24.26 -31.91 -10.16
CA TYR A 53 23.08 -31.52 -10.93
C TYR A 53 22.90 -30.00 -11.04
N TRP A 54 23.71 -29.24 -10.31
CA TRP A 54 23.59 -27.79 -10.14
C TRP A 54 24.85 -27.07 -10.62
N ALA A 55 24.78 -25.74 -10.74
CA ALA A 55 25.85 -24.87 -11.23
C ALA A 55 26.32 -25.20 -12.66
N GLY A 56 25.38 -25.63 -13.52
CA GLY A 56 25.61 -25.82 -14.96
C GLY A 56 25.27 -24.59 -15.80
N ASP A 57 24.91 -24.84 -17.07
CA ASP A 57 24.64 -23.78 -18.07
C ASP A 57 23.15 -23.54 -18.34
N VAL A 58 22.25 -24.33 -17.75
CA VAL A 58 20.80 -24.23 -17.92
C VAL A 58 20.24 -23.30 -16.84
N PRO A 59 19.73 -22.10 -17.18
CA PRO A 59 19.09 -21.24 -16.20
C PRO A 59 17.85 -21.93 -15.64
N TRP A 60 17.65 -21.86 -14.32
CA TRP A 60 16.56 -22.55 -13.63
C TRP A 60 15.76 -21.56 -12.78
N ILE A 61 14.49 -21.37 -13.11
CA ILE A 61 13.62 -20.36 -12.49
C ILE A 61 13.01 -20.89 -11.20
N SER A 62 13.25 -20.13 -10.13
CA SER A 62 12.61 -20.29 -8.82
C SER A 62 11.47 -19.29 -8.61
N ILE A 63 10.71 -19.43 -7.51
CA ILE A 63 9.67 -18.47 -7.12
C ILE A 63 10.25 -17.05 -6.87
N PRO A 64 11.39 -16.88 -6.16
CA PRO A 64 12.08 -15.60 -6.07
C PRO A 64 12.35 -14.93 -7.43
N ASP A 65 12.88 -15.68 -8.40
CA ASP A 65 13.15 -15.16 -9.75
C ASP A 65 11.86 -14.64 -10.41
N ALA A 66 10.77 -15.43 -10.37
CA ALA A 66 9.50 -15.06 -10.97
C ALA A 66 8.82 -13.87 -10.28
N ARG A 67 9.00 -13.71 -8.97
CA ARG A 67 8.49 -12.55 -8.21
C ARG A 67 9.13 -11.24 -8.67
N VAL A 68 10.45 -11.22 -8.85
CA VAL A 68 11.18 -10.02 -9.32
C VAL A 68 10.88 -9.73 -10.80
N ASN A 69 10.58 -10.78 -11.57
CA ASN A 69 10.27 -10.70 -13.00
C ASN A 69 8.77 -10.80 -13.32
N HIS A 70 7.90 -10.52 -12.34
CA HIS A 70 6.45 -10.59 -12.55
C HIS A 70 6.01 -9.62 -13.66
N GLY A 71 5.37 -10.16 -14.70
CA GLY A 71 4.96 -9.41 -15.88
C GLY A 71 6.09 -8.92 -16.78
N ARG A 72 7.27 -9.53 -16.66
CA ARG A 72 8.46 -9.17 -17.43
C ARG A 72 9.05 -10.39 -18.14
N VAL A 73 9.93 -10.09 -19.09
CA VAL A 73 10.77 -11.10 -19.74
C VAL A 73 11.98 -11.39 -18.86
N ILE A 74 12.14 -12.64 -18.45
CA ILE A 74 13.29 -13.08 -17.64
C ILE A 74 14.44 -13.53 -18.52
N HIS A 75 15.65 -13.01 -18.26
CA HIS A 75 16.86 -13.32 -19.04
C HIS A 75 17.93 -14.06 -18.22
N THR A 76 17.87 -13.96 -16.90
CA THR A 76 18.84 -14.52 -15.95
C THR A 76 18.11 -15.06 -14.74
N THR A 77 18.72 -16.05 -14.07
CA THR A 77 18.20 -16.69 -12.85
C THR A 77 19.30 -16.75 -11.81
N ASP A 78 18.94 -16.86 -10.54
CA ASP A 78 19.92 -17.01 -9.46
C ASP A 78 20.60 -18.40 -9.50
N GLU A 79 19.87 -19.43 -9.90
CA GLU A 79 20.37 -20.82 -9.94
C GLU A 79 20.41 -21.37 -11.37
N TYR A 80 21.34 -22.30 -11.58
CA TYR A 80 21.54 -23.01 -12.85
C TYR A 80 21.64 -24.51 -12.58
N VAL A 81 21.18 -25.32 -13.54
CA VAL A 81 21.25 -26.78 -13.51
C VAL A 81 22.16 -27.29 -14.63
N THR A 82 22.71 -28.50 -14.46
CA THR A 82 23.52 -29.16 -15.50
C THR A 82 22.62 -29.94 -16.47
N GLU A 83 23.17 -30.33 -17.63
CA GLU A 83 22.48 -31.25 -18.54
C GLU A 83 22.17 -32.59 -17.84
N GLU A 84 23.07 -33.06 -16.98
CA GLU A 84 22.87 -34.26 -16.17
C GLU A 84 21.73 -34.09 -15.16
N GLY A 85 21.62 -32.92 -14.52
CA GLY A 85 20.50 -32.59 -13.63
C GLY A 85 19.15 -32.54 -14.36
N LEU A 86 19.12 -32.04 -15.60
CA LEU A 86 17.94 -32.11 -16.46
C LEU A 86 17.60 -33.56 -16.84
N ALA A 87 18.58 -34.34 -17.27
CA ALA A 87 18.39 -35.73 -17.70
C ALA A 87 17.89 -36.63 -16.57
N ASN A 88 18.29 -36.34 -15.33
CA ASN A 88 17.92 -37.09 -14.13
C ASN A 88 16.75 -36.46 -13.34
N SER A 89 15.98 -35.57 -13.96
CA SER A 89 14.81 -34.97 -13.33
C SER A 89 13.63 -34.85 -14.31
N ALA A 90 12.44 -34.53 -13.78
CA ALA A 90 11.29 -34.22 -14.62
C ALA A 90 11.30 -32.77 -15.14
N ALA A 91 12.39 -32.01 -14.92
CA ALA A 91 12.51 -30.66 -15.42
C ALA A 91 12.52 -30.68 -16.96
N ARG A 92 12.13 -29.57 -17.57
CA ARG A 92 12.03 -29.44 -19.02
C ARG A 92 12.90 -28.29 -19.48
N TRP A 93 13.62 -28.52 -20.56
CA TRP A 93 14.28 -27.45 -21.30
C TRP A 93 13.22 -26.76 -22.16
N LEU A 94 12.79 -25.60 -21.70
CA LEU A 94 11.69 -24.84 -22.30
C LEU A 94 12.27 -23.81 -23.29
N PRO A 95 11.67 -23.63 -24.47
CA PRO A 95 12.14 -22.67 -25.44
C PRO A 95 11.90 -21.22 -24.98
N LYS A 96 12.59 -20.27 -25.64
CA LYS A 96 12.27 -18.84 -25.55
C LYS A 96 10.77 -18.61 -25.78
N ASP A 97 10.24 -17.56 -25.16
CA ASP A 97 8.85 -17.11 -25.23
C ASP A 97 7.83 -18.04 -24.57
N THR A 98 8.29 -19.08 -23.86
CA THR A 98 7.42 -19.84 -22.94
C THR A 98 6.90 -18.91 -21.83
N VAL A 99 5.60 -19.00 -21.53
CA VAL A 99 4.97 -18.26 -20.43
C VAL A 99 4.88 -19.15 -19.20
N CYS A 100 5.44 -18.71 -18.09
CA CYS A 100 5.53 -19.44 -16.84
C CYS A 100 4.57 -18.83 -15.82
N LEU A 101 3.73 -19.65 -15.19
CA LEU A 101 2.83 -19.26 -14.10
C LEU A 101 3.18 -20.05 -12.84
N SER A 102 3.43 -19.36 -11.74
CA SER A 102 3.57 -20.00 -10.43
C SER A 102 2.21 -20.47 -9.90
N ARG A 103 2.14 -21.75 -9.55
CA ARG A 103 0.91 -22.48 -9.19
C ARG A 103 0.90 -23.03 -7.76
N THR A 104 2.02 -22.98 -7.05
CA THR A 104 2.13 -23.37 -5.63
C THR A 104 3.22 -22.55 -4.94
N ALA A 105 3.35 -22.67 -3.61
CA ALA A 105 4.13 -21.83 -2.70
C ALA A 105 3.75 -20.33 -2.70
N SER A 106 3.75 -19.69 -3.86
CA SER A 106 3.20 -18.35 -4.10
C SER A 106 2.52 -18.33 -5.46
N VAL A 107 1.19 -18.35 -5.47
CA VAL A 107 0.38 -18.42 -6.70
C VAL A 107 0.23 -17.06 -7.35
N GLY A 108 0.41 -17.01 -8.67
CA GLY A 108 0.06 -15.85 -9.51
C GLY A 108 1.23 -15.08 -10.13
N TYR A 109 2.47 -15.46 -9.85
CA TYR A 109 3.62 -14.85 -10.54
C TYR A 109 3.71 -15.39 -11.96
N VAL A 110 3.55 -14.49 -12.92
CA VAL A 110 3.69 -14.76 -14.35
C VAL A 110 4.98 -14.13 -14.89
N THR A 111 5.74 -14.86 -15.70
CA THR A 111 6.90 -14.33 -16.44
C THR A 111 7.02 -14.99 -17.82
N ARG A 112 7.73 -14.36 -18.76
CA ARG A 112 8.02 -14.93 -20.08
C ARG A 112 9.52 -15.17 -20.25
N LEU A 113 9.91 -16.32 -20.81
CA LEU A 113 11.31 -16.65 -21.02
C LEU A 113 11.96 -15.83 -22.13
N GLY A 114 13.03 -15.10 -21.83
CA GLY A 114 13.83 -14.35 -22.81
C GLY A 114 14.87 -15.19 -23.55
N ARG A 115 15.15 -16.40 -23.06
CA ARG A 115 16.04 -17.43 -23.63
C ARG A 115 15.55 -18.81 -23.18
N PRO A 116 16.06 -19.93 -23.72
CA PRO A 116 15.72 -21.24 -23.19
C PRO A 116 16.14 -21.41 -21.73
N MET A 117 15.25 -21.97 -20.90
CA MET A 117 15.44 -22.16 -19.45
C MET A 117 14.63 -23.37 -18.93
N ALA A 118 14.83 -23.75 -17.68
CA ALA A 118 13.99 -24.68 -16.93
C ALA A 118 13.29 -23.96 -15.75
N THR A 119 12.27 -24.57 -15.14
CA THR A 119 11.56 -24.01 -13.98
C THR A 119 11.44 -25.01 -12.85
N SER A 120 11.25 -24.53 -11.61
CA SER A 120 10.94 -25.38 -10.45
C SER A 120 9.59 -26.09 -10.56
N GLN A 121 9.33 -27.07 -9.67
CA GLN A 121 8.03 -27.77 -9.61
C GLN A 121 6.84 -26.84 -9.34
N ASP A 122 7.12 -25.61 -8.94
CA ASP A 122 6.10 -24.65 -8.54
C ASP A 122 5.44 -23.96 -9.73
N PHE A 123 5.85 -24.29 -10.96
CA PHE A 123 5.39 -23.67 -12.20
C PHE A 123 4.62 -24.62 -13.12
N VAL A 124 3.66 -24.04 -13.82
CA VAL A 124 3.14 -24.55 -15.10
C VAL A 124 3.58 -23.62 -16.21
N ASN A 125 3.93 -24.21 -17.34
CA ASN A 125 4.60 -23.54 -18.44
C ASN A 125 3.81 -23.74 -19.72
N TRP A 126 3.59 -22.66 -20.46
CA TRP A 126 2.82 -22.64 -21.70
C TRP A 126 3.72 -22.26 -22.87
N ILE A 127 3.97 -23.22 -23.76
CA ILE A 127 4.64 -22.97 -25.04
C ILE A 127 3.53 -22.64 -26.04
N CYS A 128 3.39 -21.35 -26.37
CA CYS A 128 2.30 -20.86 -27.21
C CYS A 128 2.47 -21.29 -28.67
N GLY A 129 1.38 -21.70 -29.32
CA GLY A 129 1.33 -21.97 -30.75
C GLY A 129 1.07 -20.70 -31.58
N GLU A 130 0.94 -20.86 -32.89
CA GLU A 130 0.83 -19.73 -33.84
C GLU A 130 -0.41 -18.83 -33.64
N ALA A 131 -1.46 -19.35 -33.03
CA ALA A 131 -2.70 -18.60 -32.77
C ALA A 131 -2.60 -17.68 -31.53
N LEU A 132 -1.54 -17.80 -30.72
CA LEU A 132 -1.43 -17.14 -29.42
C LEU A 132 -0.11 -16.38 -29.28
N GLU A 133 -0.21 -15.07 -29.18
CA GLU A 133 0.93 -14.21 -28.86
C GLU A 133 1.37 -14.44 -27.39
N PRO A 134 2.62 -14.84 -27.11
CA PRO A 134 3.08 -15.11 -25.75
C PRO A 134 2.91 -13.95 -24.77
N SER A 135 3.16 -12.71 -25.19
CA SER A 135 2.92 -11.53 -24.34
C SER A 135 1.44 -11.37 -24.01
N TYR A 136 0.54 -11.72 -24.94
CA TYR A 136 -0.90 -11.65 -24.70
C TYR A 136 -1.31 -12.63 -23.59
N LEU A 137 -0.82 -13.88 -23.63
CA LEU A 137 -1.08 -14.85 -22.56
C LEU A 137 -0.49 -14.40 -21.22
N MET A 138 0.73 -13.86 -21.21
CA MET A 138 1.34 -13.33 -20.00
C MET A 138 0.45 -12.26 -19.36
N TYR A 139 -0.01 -11.29 -20.15
CA TYR A 139 -0.90 -10.24 -19.68
C TYR A 139 -2.29 -10.74 -19.29
N ALA A 140 -2.84 -11.76 -19.96
CA ALA A 140 -4.13 -12.36 -19.61
C ALA A 140 -4.08 -13.00 -18.21
N LEU A 141 -3.00 -13.74 -17.92
CA LEU A 141 -2.76 -14.32 -16.60
C LEU A 141 -2.56 -13.26 -15.52
N MET A 142 -1.89 -12.15 -15.83
CA MET A 142 -1.72 -11.03 -14.89
C MET A 142 -3.01 -10.24 -14.63
N ALA A 143 -3.90 -10.17 -15.61
CA ALA A 143 -5.17 -9.45 -15.52
C ALA A 143 -6.12 -10.08 -14.49
N GLU A 144 -5.92 -11.35 -14.15
CA GLU A 144 -6.64 -12.00 -13.05
C GLU A 144 -6.17 -11.50 -11.67
N GLY A 145 -5.00 -10.88 -11.57
CA GLY A 145 -4.50 -10.30 -10.32
C GLY A 145 -4.52 -11.29 -9.15
N LYS A 146 -5.12 -10.90 -8.01
CA LYS A 146 -5.29 -11.78 -6.83
C LYS A 146 -6.33 -12.89 -7.07
N HIS A 147 -7.25 -12.71 -8.03
CA HIS A 147 -8.34 -13.65 -8.33
C HIS A 147 -7.84 -14.98 -8.90
N ILE A 148 -6.66 -15.01 -9.52
CA ILE A 148 -6.04 -16.25 -10.02
C ILE A 148 -5.87 -17.32 -8.93
N ARG A 149 -5.86 -16.92 -7.65
CA ARG A 149 -5.81 -17.83 -6.50
C ARG A 149 -7.10 -18.61 -6.31
N GLU A 150 -8.23 -18.09 -6.75
CA GLU A 150 -9.53 -18.79 -6.71
C GLU A 150 -9.55 -20.01 -7.63
N PHE A 151 -8.68 -20.04 -8.65
CA PHE A 151 -8.49 -21.22 -9.48
C PHE A 151 -7.77 -22.36 -8.73
N GLY A 152 -7.24 -22.08 -7.53
CA GLY A 152 -6.55 -23.04 -6.68
C GLY A 152 -7.41 -23.57 -5.54
N LYS A 153 -6.98 -24.70 -4.97
CA LYS A 153 -7.60 -25.35 -3.81
C LYS A 153 -6.63 -25.32 -2.61
N GLY A 154 -7.19 -25.25 -1.39
CA GLY A 154 -6.45 -25.25 -0.12
C GLY A 154 -6.41 -23.88 0.58
N SER A 155 -6.61 -23.88 1.91
CA SER A 155 -6.70 -22.67 2.74
C SER A 155 -5.36 -22.18 3.30
N THR A 156 -4.43 -23.09 3.63
CA THR A 156 -3.10 -22.73 4.18
C THR A 156 -2.04 -22.57 3.09
N HIS A 157 -2.08 -23.42 2.06
CA HIS A 157 -1.25 -23.30 0.86
C HIS A 157 -2.14 -23.48 -0.37
N THR A 158 -2.59 -22.36 -0.94
CA THR A 158 -3.35 -22.38 -2.19
C THR A 158 -2.48 -22.95 -3.30
N THR A 159 -2.97 -23.98 -3.98
CA THR A 159 -2.32 -24.57 -5.15
C THR A 159 -3.30 -24.69 -6.29
N ILE A 160 -2.93 -24.23 -7.48
CA ILE A 160 -3.67 -24.52 -8.72
C ILE A 160 -3.23 -25.90 -9.19
N TYR A 161 -4.10 -26.90 -9.02
CA TYR A 161 -3.77 -28.27 -9.37
C TYR A 161 -3.87 -28.50 -10.89
N PHE A 162 -3.27 -29.59 -11.37
CA PHE A 162 -3.25 -29.88 -12.81
C PHE A 162 -4.63 -30.04 -13.44
N PRO A 163 -5.65 -30.65 -12.79
CA PRO A 163 -7.00 -30.72 -13.36
C PRO A 163 -7.57 -29.34 -13.72
N GLU A 164 -7.36 -28.33 -12.86
CA GLU A 164 -7.82 -26.95 -13.09
C GLU A 164 -6.99 -26.28 -14.19
N VAL A 165 -5.65 -26.44 -14.18
CA VAL A 165 -4.78 -25.89 -15.24
C VAL A 165 -5.12 -26.48 -16.61
N LEU A 166 -5.45 -27.78 -16.67
CA LEU A 166 -5.89 -28.44 -17.90
C LEU A 166 -7.22 -27.87 -18.41
N ALA A 167 -8.05 -27.34 -17.52
CA ALA A 167 -9.35 -26.73 -17.83
C ALA A 167 -9.28 -25.23 -18.15
N PHE A 168 -8.08 -24.61 -18.18
CA PHE A 168 -7.97 -23.19 -18.47
C PHE A 168 -8.48 -22.85 -19.87
N HIS A 169 -9.39 -21.89 -19.94
CA HIS A 169 -9.85 -21.25 -21.16
C HIS A 169 -9.40 -19.80 -21.17
N VAL A 170 -9.16 -19.27 -22.38
CA VAL A 170 -8.81 -17.87 -22.61
C VAL A 170 -9.73 -17.25 -23.65
N ALA A 171 -10.11 -15.99 -23.44
CA ALA A 171 -10.76 -15.17 -24.46
C ALA A 171 -9.70 -14.74 -25.49
N LEU A 172 -9.82 -15.22 -26.72
CA LEU A 172 -8.84 -15.04 -27.78
C LEU A 172 -9.37 -14.07 -28.85
N PRO A 173 -8.75 -12.89 -29.03
CA PRO A 173 -8.96 -12.04 -30.20
C PRO A 173 -8.20 -12.55 -31.43
N PRO A 174 -8.50 -12.01 -32.63
CA PRO A 174 -7.64 -12.17 -33.80
C PRO A 174 -6.18 -11.78 -33.51
N LEU A 175 -5.23 -12.44 -34.17
CA LEU A 175 -3.79 -12.28 -33.87
C LEU A 175 -3.30 -10.83 -34.05
N ALA A 176 -3.84 -10.09 -35.03
CA ALA A 176 -3.52 -8.69 -35.24
C ALA A 176 -3.94 -7.82 -34.04
N GLU A 177 -5.11 -8.09 -33.47
CA GLU A 177 -5.62 -7.40 -32.29
C GLU A 177 -4.84 -7.78 -31.03
N GLN A 178 -4.48 -9.07 -30.83
CA GLN A 178 -3.60 -9.47 -29.73
C GLN A 178 -2.30 -8.65 -29.70
N ARG A 179 -1.66 -8.46 -30.87
CA ARG A 179 -0.43 -7.67 -30.99
C ARG A 179 -0.64 -6.19 -30.71
N ARG A 180 -1.77 -5.62 -31.15
CA ARG A 180 -2.13 -4.23 -30.81
C ARG A 180 -2.37 -4.05 -29.32
N ILE A 181 -3.09 -4.98 -28.69
CA ILE A 181 -3.31 -5.01 -27.24
C ILE A 181 -1.96 -5.04 -26.51
N VAL A 182 -1.09 -5.99 -26.86
CA VAL A 182 0.25 -6.12 -26.25
C VAL A 182 1.05 -4.83 -26.40
N ALA A 183 1.12 -4.26 -27.61
CA ALA A 183 1.86 -3.03 -27.85
C ALA A 183 1.32 -1.86 -27.01
N LYS A 184 -0.01 -1.76 -26.87
CA LYS A 184 -0.62 -0.69 -26.07
C LYS A 184 -0.44 -0.89 -24.57
N VAL A 185 -0.54 -2.12 -24.09
CA VAL A 185 -0.27 -2.47 -22.70
C VAL A 185 1.20 -2.20 -22.36
N ASP A 186 2.14 -2.60 -23.21
CA ASP A 186 3.58 -2.32 -23.03
C ASP A 186 3.85 -0.82 -22.91
N GLU A 187 3.27 -0.01 -23.82
CA GLU A 187 3.39 1.45 -23.81
C GLU A 187 2.90 2.04 -22.48
N LEU A 188 1.68 1.69 -22.07
CA LEU A 188 1.06 2.25 -20.86
C LEU A 188 1.73 1.77 -19.58
N LEU A 189 2.13 0.49 -19.50
CA LEU A 189 2.85 -0.03 -18.35
C LEU A 189 4.25 0.58 -18.21
N ALA A 190 4.92 0.91 -19.32
CA ALA A 190 6.16 1.67 -19.28
C ALA A 190 5.97 3.07 -18.67
N GLU A 191 4.88 3.77 -19.03
CA GLU A 191 4.54 5.06 -18.45
C GLU A 191 4.20 4.96 -16.96
N VAL A 192 3.40 3.95 -16.57
CA VAL A 192 3.06 3.65 -15.17
C VAL A 192 4.32 3.40 -14.35
N ASN A 193 5.23 2.55 -14.84
CA ASN A 193 6.49 2.26 -14.14
C ASN A 193 7.36 3.52 -13.99
N ALA A 194 7.48 4.34 -15.05
CA ALA A 194 8.20 5.60 -14.97
C ALA A 194 7.55 6.59 -13.98
N ALA A 195 6.23 6.59 -13.84
CA ALA A 195 5.53 7.37 -12.83
C ALA A 195 5.81 6.85 -11.41
N LYS A 196 5.76 5.53 -11.17
CA LYS A 196 6.12 4.91 -9.87
C LYS A 196 7.53 5.30 -9.44
N GLU A 197 8.50 5.20 -10.35
CA GLU A 197 9.89 5.56 -10.07
C GLU A 197 10.10 7.04 -9.72
N ARG A 198 9.34 7.95 -10.33
CA ARG A 198 9.39 9.39 -10.00
C ARG A 198 8.76 9.67 -8.64
N LEU A 199 7.57 9.10 -8.39
CA LEU A 199 6.84 9.29 -7.13
C LEU A 199 7.63 8.74 -5.93
N ALA A 200 8.33 7.61 -6.11
CA ALA A 200 9.19 7.03 -5.07
C ALA A 200 10.32 7.98 -4.58
N LYS A 201 10.68 9.01 -5.36
CA LYS A 201 11.71 10.00 -4.99
C LYS A 201 11.15 11.17 -4.17
N VAL A 202 9.84 11.42 -4.24
CA VAL A 202 9.20 12.60 -3.61
C VAL A 202 9.43 12.66 -2.10
N PRO A 203 9.28 11.58 -1.30
CA PRO A 203 9.49 11.66 0.15
C PRO A 203 10.90 12.14 0.53
N ALA A 204 11.93 11.70 -0.21
CA ALA A 204 13.31 12.13 0.02
C ALA A 204 13.52 13.60 -0.35
N ILE A 205 12.87 14.09 -1.41
CA ILE A 205 12.90 15.50 -1.82
C ILE A 205 12.23 16.37 -0.75
N LEU A 206 11.03 16.00 -0.29
CA LEU A 206 10.31 16.74 0.75
C LEU A 206 11.10 16.79 2.07
N LYS A 207 11.75 15.69 2.46
CA LYS A 207 12.64 15.66 3.63
C LYS A 207 13.79 16.67 3.50
N ARG A 208 14.44 16.75 2.34
CA ARG A 208 15.53 17.71 2.08
C ARG A 208 15.01 19.14 2.04
N PHE A 209 13.87 19.37 1.40
CA PHE A 209 13.21 20.67 1.33
C PHE A 209 12.91 21.20 2.74
N ARG A 210 12.32 20.37 3.63
CA ARG A 210 12.08 20.74 5.02
C ARG A 210 13.34 21.25 5.72
N GLN A 211 14.45 20.52 5.59
CA GLN A 211 15.72 20.91 6.21
C GLN A 211 16.28 22.20 5.62
N ALA A 212 16.19 22.40 4.31
CA ALA A 212 16.63 23.62 3.65
C ALA A 212 15.80 24.84 4.08
N VAL A 213 14.48 24.69 4.18
CA VAL A 213 13.58 25.77 4.59
C VAL A 213 13.81 26.13 6.07
N LEU A 214 13.96 25.14 6.96
CA LEU A 214 14.30 25.40 8.36
C LEU A 214 15.66 26.10 8.48
N ALA A 215 16.65 25.69 7.68
CA ALA A 215 17.95 26.36 7.65
C ALA A 215 17.85 27.81 7.17
N ALA A 216 17.10 28.07 6.10
CA ALA A 216 16.87 29.42 5.59
C ALA A 216 16.16 30.32 6.61
N ALA A 217 15.12 29.79 7.28
CA ALA A 217 14.39 30.50 8.34
C ALA A 217 15.30 30.91 9.50
N CYS A 218 16.19 30.01 9.90
CA CYS A 218 17.05 30.16 11.07
C CYS A 218 18.36 30.91 10.80
N ALA A 219 18.63 31.30 9.55
CA ALA A 219 19.79 32.06 9.13
C ALA A 219 19.42 33.44 8.56
N GLY A 220 18.19 33.91 8.79
CA GLY A 220 17.70 35.22 8.31
C GLY A 220 17.36 35.28 6.82
N LYS A 221 17.54 34.19 6.06
CA LYS A 221 17.32 34.17 4.60
C LYS A 221 15.86 34.33 4.18
N LEU A 222 14.92 34.04 5.09
CA LEU A 222 13.51 34.27 4.82
C LEU A 222 13.09 35.73 5.06
N THR A 223 13.96 36.56 5.63
CA THR A 223 13.69 37.97 5.98
C THR A 223 14.87 38.87 5.61
N GLU A 224 15.62 38.54 4.54
CA GLU A 224 16.81 39.30 4.14
C GLU A 224 16.53 40.80 3.97
N GLU A 225 15.34 41.16 3.49
CA GLU A 225 14.92 42.55 3.31
C GLU A 225 14.77 43.34 4.63
N TRP A 226 14.75 42.67 5.78
CA TRP A 226 14.74 43.28 7.11
C TRP A 226 16.15 43.67 7.59
N HIS A 227 17.18 43.24 6.85
CA HIS A 227 18.59 43.48 7.14
C HIS A 227 19.20 44.41 6.08
N PRO A 228 18.91 45.72 6.10
CA PRO A 228 19.39 46.65 5.07
C PRO A 228 20.91 46.82 5.06
N SER A 229 21.61 46.46 6.15
CA SER A 229 23.07 46.42 6.22
C SER A 229 23.65 45.31 5.34
N GLY A 230 22.93 44.18 5.20
CA GLY A 230 23.43 42.94 4.61
C GLY A 230 24.63 42.34 5.36
N GLU A 231 24.98 42.87 6.54
CA GLU A 231 26.17 42.45 7.28
C GLU A 231 25.88 41.17 8.06
N LEU A 232 26.58 40.11 7.70
CA LEU A 232 26.55 38.82 8.38
C LEU A 232 27.77 38.68 9.29
N SER A 233 27.58 38.09 10.47
CA SER A 233 28.66 37.79 11.41
C SER A 233 28.56 36.34 11.91
N SER A 234 29.72 35.69 12.01
CA SER A 234 29.90 34.45 12.77
C SER A 234 30.36 34.71 14.21
N GLU A 235 30.69 35.95 14.55
CA GLU A 235 31.19 36.35 15.88
C GLU A 235 30.02 36.77 16.78
N SER A 236 29.96 36.21 18.00
CA SER A 236 28.92 36.56 18.97
C SER A 236 29.26 37.87 19.68
N SER A 237 28.26 38.72 19.85
CA SER A 237 28.32 39.93 20.70
C SER A 237 27.97 39.65 22.17
N SER A 238 27.62 38.40 22.51
CA SER A 238 27.15 37.99 23.85
C SER A 238 28.23 37.24 24.64
N PRO A 239 28.76 37.81 25.75
CA PRO A 239 29.79 37.17 26.58
C PRO A 239 29.33 35.97 27.42
N SER A 240 28.04 35.59 27.36
CA SER A 240 27.42 34.55 28.20
C SER A 240 27.13 33.21 27.50
N VAL A 241 27.37 33.09 26.19
CA VAL A 241 27.03 31.88 25.40
C VAL A 241 28.30 31.10 25.07
N ASP A 242 28.34 29.83 25.49
CA ASP A 242 29.42 28.91 25.13
C ASP A 242 29.27 28.47 23.66
N LEU A 243 30.06 29.09 22.78
CA LEU A 243 30.02 28.85 21.34
C LEU A 243 30.60 27.49 20.95
N ASP A 244 31.44 26.88 21.80
CA ASP A 244 32.02 25.56 21.55
C ASP A 244 30.95 24.44 21.63
N ALA A 245 29.75 24.75 22.14
CA ALA A 245 28.65 23.81 22.31
C ALA A 245 27.85 23.52 21.02
N VAL A 246 27.90 24.41 20.00
CA VAL A 246 27.25 24.19 18.70
C VAL A 246 28.35 24.01 17.64
N PRO A 247 28.55 22.82 17.07
CA PRO A 247 29.47 22.65 15.97
C PRO A 247 28.94 23.44 14.76
N GLU A 248 29.56 24.58 14.47
CA GLU A 248 29.32 25.50 13.35
C GLU A 248 27.94 26.20 13.36
N LEU A 249 27.81 27.29 14.13
CA LEU A 249 26.69 28.23 13.95
C LEU A 249 26.67 28.80 12.51
N PRO A 250 25.49 29.12 11.95
CA PRO A 250 25.42 29.82 10.69
C PRO A 250 26.00 31.23 10.80
N GLU A 251 26.38 31.80 9.67
CA GLU A 251 26.47 33.26 9.54
C GLU A 251 25.09 33.86 9.80
N LEU A 252 25.01 34.74 10.79
CA LEU A 252 23.76 35.36 11.24
C LEU A 252 23.78 36.86 10.90
N PRO A 253 22.61 37.48 10.67
CA PRO A 253 22.53 38.93 10.60
C PRO A 253 23.10 39.58 11.86
N THR A 254 23.92 40.60 11.70
CA THR A 254 24.58 41.30 12.84
C THR A 254 23.58 41.90 13.84
N GLU A 255 22.35 42.16 13.41
CA GLU A 255 21.27 42.66 14.26
C GLU A 255 20.66 41.59 15.17
N TRP A 256 20.89 40.30 14.89
CA TRP A 256 20.36 39.22 15.71
C TRP A 256 21.18 39.06 16.99
N ARG A 257 20.49 39.00 18.13
CA ARG A 257 21.14 38.73 19.41
C ARG A 257 21.28 37.22 19.61
N LEU A 258 22.45 36.77 20.02
CA LEU A 258 22.61 35.40 20.52
C LEU A 258 22.18 35.31 21.99
N ALA A 259 21.18 34.48 22.28
CA ALA A 259 20.63 34.19 23.60
C ALA A 259 20.68 32.68 23.88
N THR A 260 20.12 32.23 25.00
CA THR A 260 19.88 30.81 25.31
C THR A 260 18.39 30.52 25.50
N ILE A 261 17.97 29.25 25.35
CA ILE A 261 16.59 28.85 25.65
C ILE A 261 16.20 29.22 27.10
N GLY A 262 17.13 29.09 28.05
CA GLY A 262 16.92 29.44 29.45
C GLY A 262 16.62 30.92 29.66
N GLU A 263 17.28 31.83 28.94
CA GLU A 263 17.07 33.28 29.04
C GLU A 263 15.69 33.72 28.51
N VAL A 264 15.11 32.97 27.57
CA VAL A 264 13.80 33.29 26.98
C VAL A 264 12.64 32.45 27.55
N ALA A 265 12.90 31.58 28.53
CA ALA A 265 11.90 30.70 29.13
C ALA A 265 11.44 31.20 30.52
N ASP A 266 10.12 31.25 30.72
CA ASP A 266 9.53 31.46 32.05
C ASP A 266 9.64 30.20 32.94
N SER A 267 9.62 29.00 32.32
CA SER A 267 9.86 27.75 33.05
C SER A 267 10.30 26.60 32.14
N ILE A 268 11.15 25.73 32.67
CA ILE A 268 11.57 24.47 32.05
C ILE A 268 11.31 23.33 33.05
N ARG A 269 10.41 22.39 32.72
CA ARG A 269 9.94 21.37 33.66
C ARG A 269 9.90 19.98 33.03
N TYR A 270 10.17 18.97 33.85
CA TYR A 270 9.99 17.57 33.48
C TYR A 270 8.53 17.14 33.63
N GLY A 271 8.14 16.18 32.79
CA GLY A 271 6.81 15.59 32.84
C GLY A 271 6.63 14.55 33.94
N CYS A 272 5.44 13.98 33.96
CA CYS A 272 5.00 13.01 34.95
C CYS A 272 5.59 11.61 34.73
N ASN A 273 5.96 10.92 35.81
CA ASN A 273 6.48 9.54 35.81
C ASN A 273 5.37 8.47 35.97
N GLU A 274 4.10 8.88 36.05
CA GLU A 274 2.99 7.94 36.21
C GLU A 274 2.79 7.05 35.00
N LYS A 275 2.43 5.79 35.25
CA LYS A 275 2.16 4.83 34.18
C LYS A 275 0.82 5.16 33.54
N ALA A 276 0.85 5.50 32.25
CA ALA A 276 -0.36 5.71 31.47
C ALA A 276 -0.86 4.41 30.82
N ASP A 277 -2.18 4.33 30.67
CA ASP A 277 -2.88 3.19 30.08
C ASP A 277 -3.83 3.65 28.95
N SER A 278 -4.64 2.71 28.43
CA SER A 278 -5.58 2.98 27.33
C SER A 278 -6.97 3.43 27.82
N ASP A 279 -7.19 3.67 29.12
CA ASP A 279 -8.49 4.06 29.67
C ASP A 279 -8.78 5.54 29.40
N ALA A 280 -9.59 5.78 28.36
CA ALA A 280 -9.95 7.13 27.90
C ALA A 280 -10.73 7.98 28.93
N ARG A 281 -11.11 7.43 30.09
CA ARG A 281 -11.76 8.19 31.18
C ARG A 281 -10.78 9.09 31.96
N GLY A 282 -9.48 8.86 31.80
CA GLY A 282 -8.42 9.67 32.40
C GLY A 282 -8.15 10.99 31.67
N ILE A 283 -7.05 11.65 32.05
CA ILE A 283 -6.51 12.81 31.34
C ILE A 283 -5.44 12.35 30.34
N PRO A 284 -5.44 12.86 29.09
CA PRO A 284 -4.45 12.45 28.10
C PRO A 284 -3.04 12.86 28.49
N MET A 285 -2.10 11.95 28.29
CA MET A 285 -0.67 12.12 28.52
C MET A 285 0.11 12.01 27.21
N LEU A 286 0.74 13.13 26.83
CA LEU A 286 1.66 13.23 25.71
C LEU A 286 2.97 12.51 26.03
N ARG A 287 3.47 11.73 25.07
CA ARG A 287 4.69 10.93 25.17
C ARG A 287 5.62 11.22 24.00
N MET A 288 6.81 10.62 24.01
CA MET A 288 7.82 10.74 22.93
C MET A 288 7.23 10.51 21.53
N GLY A 289 6.33 9.54 21.38
CA GLY A 289 5.69 9.20 20.10
C GLY A 289 4.67 10.22 19.61
N ASN A 290 4.24 11.16 20.46
CA ASN A 290 3.34 12.24 20.09
C ASN A 290 4.08 13.46 19.53
N ILE A 291 5.41 13.48 19.53
CA ILE A 291 6.22 14.60 19.00
C ILE A 291 6.67 14.25 17.57
N GLN A 292 6.03 14.86 16.56
CA GLN A 292 6.22 14.54 15.15
C GLN A 292 6.40 15.80 14.29
N GLU A 293 7.55 15.95 13.66
CA GLU A 293 7.83 17.02 12.66
C GLU A 293 7.38 18.42 13.11
N GLY A 294 7.65 18.78 14.37
CA GLY A 294 7.30 20.09 14.94
C GLY A 294 5.87 20.22 15.46
N ARG A 295 5.05 19.18 15.29
CA ARG A 295 3.65 19.13 15.71
C ARG A 295 3.41 18.04 16.75
N VAL A 296 2.36 18.25 17.56
CA VAL A 296 1.88 17.25 18.50
C VAL A 296 0.83 16.37 17.80
N ASP A 297 1.11 15.08 17.66
CA ASP A 297 0.19 14.08 17.13
C ASP A 297 -0.63 13.43 18.26
N LEU A 298 -1.95 13.58 18.18
CA LEU A 298 -2.92 13.06 19.16
C LEU A 298 -3.53 11.70 18.77
N ALA A 299 -3.12 11.07 17.68
CA ALA A 299 -3.72 9.82 17.19
C ALA A 299 -3.48 8.58 18.08
N ASP A 300 -2.46 8.62 18.95
CA ASP A 300 -2.14 7.56 19.91
C ASP A 300 -1.89 8.10 21.33
N LEU A 301 -2.98 8.56 21.96
CA LEU A 301 -2.97 8.99 23.36
C LEU A 301 -3.07 7.81 24.33
N LYS A 302 -2.46 8.02 25.50
CA LYS A 302 -2.64 7.20 26.70
C LYS A 302 -3.05 8.13 27.81
N PHE A 303 -3.68 7.59 28.84
CA PHE A 303 -4.36 8.37 29.85
C PHE A 303 -3.83 8.02 31.23
N VAL A 304 -3.91 8.98 32.14
CA VAL A 304 -3.65 8.77 33.58
C VAL A 304 -4.85 9.23 34.39
N ARG A 305 -4.89 8.87 35.68
CA ARG A 305 -5.93 9.37 36.59
C ARG A 305 -5.89 10.89 36.68
N ARG A 306 -7.05 11.55 36.67
CA ARG A 306 -7.16 13.03 36.74
C ARG A 306 -6.46 13.63 37.96
N ALA A 307 -6.41 12.93 39.09
CA ALA A 307 -5.70 13.36 40.29
C ALA A 307 -4.20 13.62 40.09
N VAL A 308 -3.59 13.05 39.04
CA VAL A 308 -2.19 13.24 38.68
C VAL A 308 -1.95 14.61 38.01
N ALA A 309 -2.98 15.24 37.44
CA ALA A 309 -2.84 16.45 36.63
C ALA A 309 -2.79 17.74 37.46
N THR A 310 -1.66 17.90 38.14
CA THR A 310 -1.25 19.16 38.77
C THR A 310 -0.86 20.21 37.72
N ASP A 311 -0.83 21.48 38.12
CA ASP A 311 -0.43 22.59 37.23
C ASP A 311 0.98 22.45 36.65
N ASP A 312 1.88 21.76 37.37
CA ASP A 312 3.23 21.49 36.89
C ASP A 312 3.25 20.59 35.64
N PHE A 313 2.33 19.62 35.56
CA PHE A 313 2.26 18.67 34.46
C PHE A 313 1.32 19.08 33.33
N ARG A 314 0.49 20.11 33.52
CA ARG A 314 -0.42 20.60 32.48
C ARG A 314 0.35 21.26 31.34
N VAL A 315 -0.06 20.94 30.11
CA VAL A 315 0.39 21.61 28.90
C VAL A 315 -0.65 22.65 28.50
N ARG A 316 -0.19 23.82 28.07
CA ARG A 316 -1.00 24.93 27.58
C ARG A 316 -0.65 25.20 26.12
N ARG A 317 -1.58 25.81 25.39
CA ARG A 317 -1.33 26.29 24.03
C ARG A 317 -0.08 27.19 24.03
N GLY A 318 0.83 26.94 23.09
CA GLY A 318 2.12 27.63 22.98
C GLY A 318 3.25 27.04 23.84
N ASP A 319 2.99 26.06 24.69
CA ASP A 319 4.07 25.35 25.38
C ASP A 319 4.87 24.51 24.36
N LEU A 320 6.20 24.60 24.42
CA LEU A 320 7.10 23.80 23.61
C LEU A 320 7.43 22.50 24.36
N LEU A 321 7.25 21.36 23.69
CA LEU A 321 7.57 20.04 24.22
C LEU A 321 8.80 19.50 23.52
N PHE A 322 9.85 19.22 24.30
CA PHE A 322 11.13 18.70 23.84
C PHE A 322 11.28 17.24 24.26
N ASN A 323 11.62 16.37 23.31
CA ASN A 323 11.85 14.96 23.54
C ASN A 323 13.26 14.72 24.09
N ARG A 324 13.36 14.57 25.40
CA ARG A 324 14.65 14.43 26.09
C ARG A 324 15.25 13.04 26.03
N THR A 325 14.46 11.99 25.88
CA THR A 325 14.94 10.61 25.95
C THR A 325 14.43 9.85 24.76
N ASN A 326 15.31 9.28 23.93
CA ASN A 326 14.91 8.45 22.79
C ASN A 326 16.12 7.68 22.27
N SER A 327 16.00 6.98 21.14
CA SER A 327 17.18 6.52 20.40
C SER A 327 18.06 7.71 19.96
N PRO A 328 19.37 7.48 19.73
CA PRO A 328 20.33 8.54 19.41
C PRO A 328 19.92 9.44 18.23
N GLU A 329 19.28 8.88 17.22
CA GLU A 329 18.81 9.59 16.02
C GLU A 329 17.51 10.38 16.23
N LEU A 330 16.70 10.00 17.23
CA LEU A 330 15.39 10.59 17.50
C LEU A 330 15.35 11.49 18.73
N VAL A 331 16.40 11.52 19.56
CA VAL A 331 16.47 12.41 20.72
C VAL A 331 16.50 13.88 20.28
N GLY A 332 15.90 14.76 21.08
CA GLY A 332 15.89 16.21 20.89
C GLY A 332 14.89 16.75 19.88
N LYS A 333 13.88 15.97 19.47
CA LYS A 333 12.77 16.52 18.67
C LYS A 333 11.96 17.50 19.51
N ALA A 334 11.41 18.54 18.90
CA ALA A 334 10.49 19.45 19.55
C ALA A 334 9.16 19.52 18.81
N ALA A 335 8.11 19.96 19.52
CA ALA A 335 6.85 20.38 18.94
C ALA A 335 6.19 21.43 19.82
N VAL A 336 5.44 22.34 19.21
CA VAL A 336 4.59 23.30 19.93
C VAL A 336 3.21 22.67 20.14
N TYR A 337 2.68 22.77 21.36
CA TYR A 337 1.32 22.35 21.65
C TYR A 337 0.32 23.42 21.19
N ASP A 338 -0.47 23.12 20.15
CA ASP A 338 -1.48 24.03 19.58
C ASP A 338 -2.90 23.46 19.61
N HIS A 339 -3.16 22.49 20.50
CA HIS A 339 -4.46 21.83 20.59
C HIS A 339 -5.34 22.44 21.68
N ASP A 340 -6.64 22.45 21.42
CA ASP A 340 -7.64 22.69 22.45
C ASP A 340 -7.85 21.44 23.28
N GLY A 341 -7.75 21.58 24.60
CA GLY A 341 -8.00 20.49 25.52
C GLY A 341 -6.95 20.37 26.62
N GLU A 342 -7.38 19.68 27.67
CA GLU A 342 -6.59 19.42 28.86
C GLU A 342 -5.66 18.24 28.60
N ALA A 343 -4.34 18.46 28.65
CA ALA A 343 -3.34 17.40 28.50
C ALA A 343 -2.20 17.57 29.51
N ILE A 344 -1.57 16.45 29.86
CA ILE A 344 -0.30 16.41 30.57
C ILE A 344 0.79 15.78 29.69
N PHE A 345 2.03 15.78 30.16
CA PHE A 345 3.16 15.21 29.43
C PHE A 345 3.97 14.25 30.31
N ALA A 346 4.53 13.23 29.67
CA ALA A 346 5.34 12.20 30.31
C ALA A 346 6.76 12.71 30.62
N SER A 347 7.42 12.08 31.59
CA SER A 347 8.77 12.44 32.04
C SER A 347 9.89 12.30 31.01
N TYR A 348 9.63 11.58 29.92
CA TYR A 348 10.50 11.51 28.73
C TYR A 348 10.43 12.78 27.86
N LEU A 349 9.58 13.73 28.22
CA LEU A 349 9.48 15.06 27.62
C LEU A 349 9.89 16.14 28.63
N VAL A 350 10.39 17.25 28.11
CA VAL A 350 10.61 18.51 28.84
C VAL A 350 9.67 19.55 28.25
N ARG A 351 8.94 20.26 29.11
CA ARG A 351 8.12 21.41 28.71
C ARG A 351 8.92 22.68 28.91
N VAL A 352 9.03 23.49 27.87
CA VAL A 352 9.55 24.85 27.90
C VAL A 352 8.36 25.79 27.72
N ARG A 353 8.10 26.62 28.72
CA ARG A 353 7.14 27.72 28.62
C ARG A 353 7.92 28.99 28.36
N LEU A 354 7.74 29.57 27.19
CA LEU A 354 8.49 30.74 26.73
C LEU A 354 7.85 32.03 27.21
N ASN A 355 8.68 33.03 27.47
CA ASN A 355 8.23 34.37 27.74
C ASN A 355 7.71 35.00 26.43
N ALA A 356 6.41 35.26 26.37
CA ALA A 356 5.75 35.76 25.16
C ALA A 356 6.22 37.16 24.72
N ALA A 357 6.92 37.90 25.60
CA ALA A 357 7.54 39.18 25.27
C ALA A 357 8.95 39.04 24.66
N LEU A 358 9.52 37.84 24.63
CA LEU A 358 10.88 37.59 24.13
C LEU A 358 10.91 36.62 22.94
N ALA A 359 10.08 35.57 22.94
CA ALA A 359 10.18 34.50 21.96
C ALA A 359 8.82 34.00 21.46
N VAL A 360 8.76 33.74 20.16
CA VAL A 360 7.66 33.01 19.50
C VAL A 360 7.94 31.51 19.59
N PRO A 361 7.04 30.68 20.16
CA PRO A 361 7.29 29.25 20.35
C PRO A 361 7.66 28.49 19.07
N GLU A 362 6.98 28.77 17.97
CA GLU A 362 7.22 28.13 16.68
C GLU A 362 8.57 28.52 16.07
N TYR A 363 9.09 29.70 16.38
CA TYR A 363 10.43 30.09 15.97
C TYR A 363 11.49 29.28 16.73
N VAL A 364 11.33 29.14 18.05
CA VAL A 364 12.24 28.34 18.89
C VAL A 364 12.18 26.86 18.50
N GLU A 365 11.00 26.33 18.18
CA GLU A 365 10.84 24.97 17.66
C GLU A 365 11.57 24.79 16.32
N ALA A 366 11.39 25.74 15.39
CA ALA A 366 12.07 25.71 14.10
C ALA A 366 13.60 25.70 14.26
N TRP A 367 14.14 26.49 15.19
CA TRP A 367 15.56 26.48 15.52
C TRP A 367 16.02 25.13 16.06
N ILE A 368 15.30 24.53 17.01
CA ILE A 368 15.62 23.19 17.55
C ILE A 368 15.60 22.13 16.44
N MET A 369 14.67 22.23 15.51
CA MET A 369 14.49 21.29 14.41
C MET A 369 15.37 21.57 13.18
N SER A 370 16.05 22.72 13.15
CA SER A 370 17.01 23.10 12.10
C SER A 370 18.24 22.18 12.08
N PRO A 371 19.05 22.17 10.99
CA PRO A 371 20.28 21.39 10.95
C PRO A 371 21.22 21.67 12.14
N TRP A 372 21.30 22.92 12.61
CA TRP A 372 22.12 23.35 13.73
C TRP A 372 21.58 22.87 15.08
N GLY A 373 20.28 23.04 15.34
CA GLY A 373 19.66 22.53 16.57
C GLY A 373 19.75 21.00 16.67
N ARG A 374 19.58 20.31 15.54
CA ARG A 374 19.79 18.86 15.45
C ARG A 374 21.25 18.46 15.63
N ALA A 375 22.21 19.26 15.17
CA ALA A 375 23.64 19.04 15.37
C ALA A 375 24.05 19.23 16.84
N TRP A 376 23.59 20.31 17.46
CA TRP A 376 23.74 20.56 18.89
C TRP A 376 23.20 19.38 19.71
N ALA A 377 21.97 18.93 19.44
CA ALA A 377 21.36 17.81 20.14
C ALA A 377 22.18 16.51 20.01
N ARG A 378 22.79 16.25 18.84
CA ARG A 378 23.70 15.11 18.66
C ARG A 378 25.00 15.25 19.44
N HIS A 379 25.50 16.47 19.59
CA HIS A 379 26.77 16.75 20.26
C HIS A 379 26.64 16.66 21.79
N VAL A 380 25.55 17.19 22.36
CA VAL A 380 25.38 17.31 23.81
C VAL A 380 24.66 16.13 24.47
N ARG A 381 24.08 15.21 23.68
CA ARG A 381 23.36 14.05 24.24
C ARG A 381 24.32 13.17 25.01
N THR A 382 23.82 12.57 26.09
CA THR A 382 24.51 11.50 26.80
C THR A 382 23.93 10.17 26.34
N ASP A 383 24.80 9.28 25.86
CA ASP A 383 24.41 7.96 25.37
C ASP A 383 24.47 6.91 26.50
N GLY A 384 23.42 6.10 26.60
CA GLY A 384 23.33 4.89 27.41
C GLY A 384 23.01 3.67 26.52
N VAL A 385 22.76 2.52 27.12
CA VAL A 385 22.42 1.29 26.37
C VAL A 385 21.10 1.50 25.62
N SER A 386 21.17 1.61 24.28
CA SER A 386 20.04 1.80 23.35
C SER A 386 19.17 3.07 23.55
N GLN A 387 19.61 4.03 24.38
CA GLN A 387 18.90 5.28 24.63
C GLN A 387 19.87 6.43 24.84
N SER A 388 19.51 7.60 24.35
CA SER A 388 20.22 8.87 24.55
C SER A 388 19.34 9.85 25.33
N ASN A 389 19.97 10.73 26.10
CA ASN A 389 19.29 11.69 26.96
C ASN A 389 19.87 13.11 26.83
N ILE A 390 19.00 14.12 26.86
CA ILE A 390 19.36 15.55 26.99
C ILE A 390 18.54 16.10 28.15
N ASN A 391 19.21 16.50 29.24
CA ASN A 391 18.51 16.98 30.43
C ASN A 391 18.06 18.46 30.26
N ALA A 392 17.15 18.91 31.14
CA ALA A 392 16.58 20.26 31.10
C ALA A 392 17.63 21.38 31.29
N THR A 393 18.67 21.15 32.10
CA THR A 393 19.76 22.12 32.29
C THR A 393 20.53 22.31 31.00
N LYS A 394 20.89 21.22 30.31
CA LYS A 394 21.57 21.27 29.03
C LYS A 394 20.69 21.91 27.96
N LEU A 395 19.39 21.61 27.94
CA LEU A 395 18.44 22.28 27.04
C LEU A 395 18.37 23.79 27.30
N ALA A 396 18.41 24.23 28.55
CA ALA A 396 18.40 25.65 28.88
C ALA A 396 19.64 26.39 28.35
N GLU A 397 20.78 25.71 28.25
CA GLU A 397 22.05 26.25 27.72
C GLU A 397 22.10 26.31 26.19
N MET A 398 21.12 25.73 25.47
CA MET A 398 21.12 25.70 24.01
C MET A 398 21.17 27.13 23.45
N PRO A 399 22.19 27.47 22.62
CA PRO A 399 22.26 28.77 21.96
C PRO A 399 21.06 28.97 21.03
N LEU A 400 20.53 30.19 21.00
CA LEU A 400 19.37 30.59 20.24
C LEU A 400 19.62 31.96 19.59
N PRO A 401 19.79 32.02 18.27
CA PRO A 401 19.74 33.27 17.53
C PRO A 401 18.35 33.89 17.67
N LEU A 402 18.28 35.11 18.18
CA LEU A 402 17.04 35.75 18.59
C LEU A 402 16.85 37.09 17.85
N PRO A 403 16.14 37.08 16.71
CA PRO A 403 15.67 38.31 16.08
C PRO A 403 14.62 39.04 16.92
N GLY A 404 14.26 40.25 16.51
CA GLY A 404 13.13 40.97 17.10
C GLY A 404 11.82 40.19 16.98
N LEU A 405 10.88 40.40 17.92
CA LEU A 405 9.61 39.64 17.96
C LEU A 405 8.82 39.70 16.66
N ASP A 406 8.78 40.85 15.99
CA ASP A 406 8.02 41.01 14.74
C ASP A 406 8.66 40.23 13.60
N GLU A 407 9.99 40.19 13.55
CA GLU A 407 10.73 39.38 12.58
C GLU A 407 10.56 37.87 12.88
N GLN A 408 10.62 37.45 14.14
CA GLN A 408 10.31 36.05 14.52
C GLN A 408 8.93 35.62 14.02
N ARG A 409 7.91 36.48 14.19
CA ARG A 409 6.55 36.23 13.71
C ARG A 409 6.50 36.13 12.19
N GLU A 410 7.22 36.99 11.48
CA GLU A 410 7.29 36.99 10.02
C GLU A 410 8.01 35.73 9.48
N ILE A 411 9.12 35.33 10.10
CA ILE A 411 9.81 34.06 9.81
C ILE A 411 8.84 32.89 9.98
N VAL A 412 8.13 32.82 11.11
CA VAL A 412 7.14 31.76 11.37
C VAL A 412 6.02 31.77 10.33
N ARG A 413 5.52 32.94 9.94
CA ARG A 413 4.48 33.07 8.92
C ARG A 413 4.94 32.51 7.57
N ARG A 414 6.13 32.89 7.09
CA ARG A 414 6.71 32.40 5.83
C ARG A 414 7.02 30.90 5.90
N LEU A 415 7.65 30.46 6.98
CA LEU A 415 7.97 29.06 7.25
C LEU A 415 6.71 28.19 7.23
N ARG A 416 5.64 28.63 7.89
CA ARG A 416 4.35 27.91 7.92
C ARG A 416 3.78 27.74 6.51
N GLY A 417 3.81 28.79 5.68
CA GLY A 417 3.36 28.72 4.28
C GLY A 417 4.14 27.68 3.46
N LEU A 418 5.47 27.69 3.56
CA LEU A 418 6.33 26.74 2.85
C LEU A 418 6.14 25.29 3.34
N LEU A 419 6.05 25.08 4.65
CA LEU A 419 5.81 23.75 5.23
C LEU A 419 4.41 23.22 4.94
N GLN A 420 3.41 24.11 4.81
CA GLN A 420 2.05 23.76 4.40
C GLN A 420 2.02 23.30 2.94
N ALA A 421 2.63 24.05 2.02
CA ALA A 421 2.75 23.66 0.61
C ALA A 421 3.50 22.32 0.44
N MET A 422 4.55 22.09 1.24
CA MET A 422 5.26 20.81 1.29
C MET A 422 4.34 19.66 1.73
N HIS A 423 3.49 19.89 2.73
CA HIS A 423 2.55 18.88 3.22
C HIS A 423 1.52 18.52 2.15
N GLU A 424 0.90 19.53 1.53
CA GLU A 424 -0.07 19.35 0.44
C GLU A 424 0.55 18.59 -0.75
N THR A 425 1.78 18.94 -1.12
CA THR A 425 2.53 18.22 -2.17
C THR A 425 2.76 16.76 -1.80
N GLY A 426 3.05 16.49 -0.52
CA GLY A 426 3.20 15.13 0.01
C GLY A 426 1.92 14.32 -0.10
N GLU A 427 0.77 14.91 0.27
CA GLU A 427 -0.53 14.26 0.17
C GLU A 427 -0.93 13.99 -1.29
N GLN A 428 -0.70 14.95 -2.18
CA GLN A 428 -0.94 14.77 -3.61
C GLN A 428 -0.07 13.67 -4.23
N ALA A 429 1.20 13.61 -3.84
CA ALA A 429 2.13 12.58 -4.30
C ALA A 429 1.73 11.19 -3.81
N GLU A 430 1.28 11.06 -2.55
CA GLU A 430 0.77 9.79 -2.01
C GLU A 430 -0.50 9.35 -2.74
N ALA A 431 -1.45 10.27 -2.95
CA ALA A 431 -2.66 9.96 -3.71
C ALA A 431 -2.33 9.54 -5.16
N ALA A 432 -1.33 10.18 -5.78
CA ALA A 432 -0.84 9.77 -7.10
C ALA A 432 -0.19 8.38 -7.07
N HIS A 433 0.58 8.06 -6.02
CA HIS A 433 1.20 6.75 -5.84
C HIS A 433 0.15 5.64 -5.79
N ILE A 434 -0.92 5.83 -5.02
CA ILE A 434 -2.06 4.90 -4.92
C ILE A 434 -2.75 4.73 -6.29
N ARG A 435 -3.02 5.83 -7.02
CA ARG A 435 -3.63 5.75 -8.35
C ARG A 435 -2.78 4.98 -9.34
N VAL A 436 -1.48 5.23 -9.37
CA VAL A 436 -0.53 4.57 -10.27
C VAL A 436 -0.34 3.09 -9.88
N ALA A 437 -0.45 2.73 -8.61
CA ALA A 437 -0.46 1.33 -8.16
C ALA A 437 -1.63 0.55 -8.79
N ASN A 438 -2.83 1.15 -8.81
CA ASN A 438 -4.04 0.53 -9.36
C ASN A 438 -4.13 0.57 -10.89
N ALA A 439 -3.37 1.47 -11.54
CA ALA A 439 -3.42 1.66 -12.99
C ALA A 439 -3.08 0.40 -13.78
N THR A 440 -2.11 -0.41 -13.32
CA THR A 440 -1.72 -1.67 -13.99
C THR A 440 -2.92 -2.60 -14.17
N GLN A 441 -3.65 -2.87 -13.09
CA GLN A 441 -4.82 -3.76 -13.15
C GLN A 441 -5.97 -3.14 -13.96
N ALA A 442 -6.20 -1.84 -13.86
CA ALA A 442 -7.21 -1.16 -14.67
C ALA A 442 -6.91 -1.24 -16.19
N ILE A 443 -5.65 -1.04 -16.59
CA ILE A 443 -5.20 -1.15 -17.98
C ILE A 443 -5.41 -2.58 -18.49
N LEU A 444 -4.99 -3.58 -17.72
CA LEU A 444 -5.15 -4.99 -18.09
C LEU A 444 -6.63 -5.37 -18.20
N CYS A 445 -7.47 -5.04 -17.22
CA CYS A 445 -8.91 -5.32 -17.30
C CYS A 445 -9.57 -4.69 -18.53
N LYS A 446 -9.23 -3.45 -18.89
CA LYS A 446 -9.72 -2.81 -20.13
C LYS A 446 -9.21 -3.52 -21.38
N ALA A 447 -7.95 -3.93 -21.39
CA ALA A 447 -7.36 -4.68 -22.51
C ALA A 447 -8.14 -5.95 -22.83
N PHE A 448 -8.45 -6.72 -21.79
CA PHE A 448 -9.08 -8.03 -21.91
C PHE A 448 -10.60 -8.00 -21.98
N ARG A 449 -11.22 -6.81 -21.89
CA ARG A 449 -12.62 -6.56 -22.25
C ARG A 449 -12.82 -6.02 -23.66
N GLY A 450 -11.73 -5.79 -24.41
CA GLY A 450 -11.78 -5.17 -25.73
C GLY A 450 -11.98 -3.65 -25.69
N GLU A 451 -11.71 -3.00 -24.56
CA GLU A 451 -11.95 -1.56 -24.35
C GLU A 451 -10.68 -0.70 -24.50
N LEU A 452 -9.50 -1.32 -24.64
CA LEU A 452 -8.22 -0.59 -24.63
C LEU A 452 -7.78 -0.12 -26.02
N VAL A 453 -8.08 -0.90 -27.05
CA VAL A 453 -7.75 -0.60 -28.45
C VAL A 453 -8.97 -0.91 -29.30
N PRO A 454 -9.13 -0.27 -30.47
CA PRO A 454 -10.16 -0.68 -31.42
C PRO A 454 -10.03 -2.16 -31.75
N THR A 455 -11.15 -2.87 -31.65
CA THR A 455 -11.25 -4.28 -32.01
C THR A 455 -11.01 -4.46 -33.51
N GLU A 456 -10.62 -5.66 -33.93
CA GLU A 456 -10.41 -5.96 -35.35
C GLU A 456 -11.72 -5.81 -36.15
N ALA A 457 -12.85 -6.14 -35.53
CA ALA A 457 -14.19 -5.95 -36.10
C ALA A 457 -14.49 -4.46 -36.38
N GLU A 458 -14.20 -3.58 -35.42
CA GLU A 458 -14.41 -2.13 -35.58
C GLU A 458 -13.53 -1.54 -36.69
N LEU A 459 -12.25 -1.91 -36.73
CA LEU A 459 -11.33 -1.43 -37.76
C LEU A 459 -11.72 -1.95 -39.15
N ALA A 460 -12.07 -3.23 -39.26
CA ALA A 460 -12.49 -3.82 -40.52
C ALA A 460 -13.73 -3.11 -41.11
N ARG A 461 -14.69 -2.73 -40.26
CA ARG A 461 -15.85 -1.92 -40.66
C ARG A 461 -15.46 -0.51 -41.10
N ALA A 462 -14.62 0.17 -40.31
CA ALA A 462 -14.17 1.52 -40.63
C ALA A 462 -13.39 1.57 -41.95
N GLU A 463 -12.57 0.56 -42.21
CA GLU A 463 -11.71 0.43 -43.39
C GLU A 463 -12.40 -0.28 -44.57
N ARG A 464 -13.62 -0.80 -44.38
CA ARG A 464 -14.37 -1.60 -45.35
C ARG A 464 -13.58 -2.78 -45.92
N ARG A 465 -12.88 -3.50 -45.05
CA ARG A 465 -12.12 -4.71 -45.40
C ARG A 465 -12.66 -5.93 -44.68
N GLU A 466 -12.33 -7.10 -45.20
CA GLU A 466 -12.51 -8.35 -44.47
C GLU A 466 -11.39 -8.55 -43.44
N TYR A 467 -11.65 -9.40 -42.46
CA TYR A 467 -10.66 -9.81 -41.46
C TYR A 467 -10.89 -11.26 -41.04
N GLU A 468 -9.83 -11.92 -40.59
CA GLU A 468 -9.88 -13.26 -40.02
C GLU A 468 -10.35 -13.15 -38.55
N THR A 469 -11.48 -13.77 -38.22
CA THR A 469 -11.97 -13.85 -36.82
C THR A 469 -11.12 -14.83 -36.00
N ALA A 470 -11.23 -14.78 -34.68
CA ALA A 470 -10.54 -15.74 -33.81
C ALA A 470 -10.99 -17.20 -34.10
N GLU A 471 -12.27 -17.43 -34.40
CA GLU A 471 -12.77 -18.76 -34.78
C GLU A 471 -12.14 -19.26 -36.09
N GLN A 472 -12.02 -18.37 -37.09
CA GLN A 472 -11.36 -18.69 -38.37
C GLN A 472 -9.86 -18.95 -38.19
N LEU A 473 -9.18 -18.14 -37.37
CA LEU A 473 -7.79 -18.33 -36.99
C LEU A 473 -7.58 -19.70 -36.32
N LEU A 474 -8.43 -20.06 -35.36
CA LEU A 474 -8.40 -21.36 -34.68
C LEU A 474 -8.62 -22.49 -35.69
N ALA A 475 -9.63 -22.39 -36.55
CA ALA A 475 -9.92 -23.39 -37.57
C ALA A 475 -8.73 -23.60 -38.52
N ARG A 476 -8.07 -22.52 -38.96
CA ARG A 476 -6.90 -22.58 -39.84
C ARG A 476 -5.70 -23.24 -39.15
N VAL A 477 -5.35 -22.79 -37.94
CA VAL A 477 -4.16 -23.27 -37.22
C VAL A 477 -4.32 -24.71 -36.73
N LEU A 478 -5.54 -25.13 -36.36
CA LEU A 478 -5.83 -26.49 -35.93
C LEU A 478 -6.08 -27.43 -37.11
N GLY A 479 -6.74 -26.95 -38.18
CA GLY A 479 -7.01 -27.71 -39.40
C GLY A 479 -5.75 -28.00 -40.21
N ALA A 480 -4.78 -27.09 -40.24
CA ALA A 480 -3.48 -27.30 -40.88
C ALA A 480 -2.62 -28.40 -40.20
N LYS A 481 -2.93 -28.78 -38.95
CA LYS A 481 -2.24 -29.88 -38.23
C LYS A 481 -2.84 -31.27 -38.49
N ALA A 482 -3.89 -31.37 -39.32
CA ALA A 482 -4.62 -32.62 -39.58
C ALA A 482 -4.16 -33.39 -40.84
N GLU A 483 -3.05 -33.01 -41.50
CA GLU A 483 -2.37 -33.91 -42.43
C GLU A 483 -1.35 -34.78 -41.67
N PRO A 484 -1.52 -36.11 -41.63
CA PRO A 484 -0.58 -36.98 -40.96
C PRO A 484 0.73 -37.06 -41.77
N ASP A 485 1.82 -36.59 -41.18
CA ASP A 485 3.18 -36.87 -41.65
C ASP A 485 3.48 -38.38 -41.45
N ASP A 486 3.26 -39.16 -42.52
CA ASP A 486 3.44 -40.61 -42.56
C ASP A 486 4.93 -41.05 -42.49
N SER A 487 5.87 -40.13 -42.32
CA SER A 487 7.30 -40.44 -42.30
C SER A 487 7.83 -40.99 -40.96
N ALA A 488 7.08 -40.86 -39.85
CA ALA A 488 7.56 -41.27 -38.53
C ALA A 488 7.25 -42.72 -38.13
N ARG A 489 6.52 -43.50 -38.95
CA ARG A 489 6.10 -44.89 -38.60
C ARG A 489 7.02 -46.02 -39.08
N ALA A 490 8.15 -45.73 -39.72
CA ALA A 490 9.03 -46.75 -40.29
C ALA A 490 10.19 -47.22 -39.38
N GLY A 491 10.27 -46.77 -38.12
CA GLY A 491 11.48 -46.98 -37.30
C GLY A 491 11.25 -47.51 -35.89
N LYS A 492 10.61 -48.67 -35.72
CA LYS A 492 10.87 -49.63 -34.61
C LYS A 492 9.91 -50.82 -34.67
N ARG A 493 10.37 -51.92 -35.28
CA ARG A 493 9.78 -53.24 -35.08
C ARG A 493 10.88 -54.28 -34.83
N ARG A 494 10.72 -54.95 -33.67
CA ARG A 494 11.25 -56.24 -33.19
C ARG A 494 12.65 -56.30 -32.55
N ALA A 495 12.65 -56.57 -31.25
CA ALA A 495 13.12 -57.85 -30.73
C ALA A 495 12.17 -58.30 -29.60
N GLY A 496 11.56 -59.48 -29.76
CA GLY A 496 10.66 -60.09 -28.77
C GLY A 496 11.43 -60.95 -27.78
N SER A 497 10.89 -61.09 -26.57
CA SER A 497 11.30 -62.13 -25.62
C SER A 497 10.10 -62.59 -24.80
N THR A 498 10.10 -63.89 -24.56
CA THR A 498 8.99 -64.80 -24.38
C THR A 498 8.56 -64.89 -22.91
N LYS A 499 7.25 -65.00 -22.65
CA LYS A 499 6.71 -65.44 -21.35
C LYS A 499 7.05 -66.92 -21.11
N ALA A 500 7.69 -67.24 -19.98
CA ALA A 500 7.73 -68.58 -19.44
C ALA A 500 7.42 -68.56 -17.93
N ARG A 501 6.49 -69.44 -17.56
CA ARG A 501 5.91 -69.68 -16.24
C ARG A 501 6.68 -70.82 -15.58
N ARG A 502 7.15 -70.70 -14.34
CA ARG A 502 7.51 -71.85 -13.49
C ARG A 502 7.43 -71.54 -11.99
N LYS A 503 7.25 -72.61 -11.23
CA LYS A 503 6.69 -72.79 -9.88
C LYS A 503 7.76 -73.44 -8.99
N LYS A 504 7.56 -73.42 -7.66
CA LYS A 504 8.26 -74.17 -6.58
C LYS A 504 9.68 -73.63 -6.23
N GLN A 505 10.22 -73.76 -5.02
CA GLN A 505 9.89 -74.42 -3.75
C GLN A 505 10.84 -73.83 -2.66
N GLU A 506 10.49 -73.99 -1.39
CA GLU A 506 11.35 -73.80 -0.20
C GLU A 506 12.69 -74.57 -0.29
N PRO A 507 13.65 -74.23 0.59
CA PRO A 507 14.20 -75.28 1.44
C PRO A 507 14.36 -74.88 2.92
N GLU A 508 14.24 -75.91 3.76
CA GLU A 508 14.60 -75.96 5.18
C GLU A 508 16.06 -76.46 5.39
N ALA A 509 16.63 -76.00 6.52
CA ALA A 509 17.44 -76.70 7.52
C ALA A 509 18.96 -77.00 7.36
N ASP A 510 19.61 -76.76 8.52
CA ASP A 510 20.76 -77.41 9.17
C ASP A 510 22.19 -76.81 9.14
N GLY A 511 22.56 -76.20 10.29
CA GLY A 511 23.71 -76.54 11.17
C GLY A 511 25.14 -76.16 10.74
N VAL A 512 26.14 -75.82 11.58
CA VAL A 512 26.40 -75.83 13.04
C VAL A 512 27.71 -75.00 13.28
N LEU A 513 27.92 -74.56 14.54
CA LEU A 513 29.18 -74.20 15.29
C LEU A 513 29.35 -72.69 15.58
N ASP A 514 28.95 -72.19 16.75
CA ASP A 514 29.61 -72.19 18.09
C ASP A 514 30.78 -71.20 18.20
N ASP A 515 30.63 -70.11 18.97
CA ASP A 515 30.98 -70.08 20.41
C ASP A 515 30.83 -68.66 21.04
N HIS A 516 30.15 -68.62 22.20
CA HIS A 516 30.25 -67.71 23.38
C HIS A 516 30.16 -66.16 23.22
N ASP A 517 29.46 -65.39 24.07
CA ASP A 517 28.91 -65.63 25.41
C ASP A 517 27.82 -64.58 25.80
N ASP A 518 27.00 -64.98 26.76
CA ASP A 518 26.26 -64.22 27.78
C ASP A 518 24.96 -63.39 27.51
N THR A 519 23.85 -64.08 27.83
CA THR A 519 22.75 -63.75 28.79
C THR A 519 21.68 -62.67 28.51
N ASP A 520 20.42 -63.14 28.63
CA ASP A 520 19.18 -62.52 29.16
C ASP A 520 18.77 -61.11 28.65
N GLU A 521 17.54 -60.81 28.20
CA GLU A 521 16.24 -61.22 28.70
C GLU A 521 15.13 -60.69 27.74
N SER A 522 14.01 -61.40 27.65
CA SER A 522 12.83 -61.06 26.85
C SER A 522 11.98 -59.92 27.42
N GLY A 523 11.46 -58.99 26.58
CA GLY A 523 10.48 -58.00 27.03
C GLY A 523 9.74 -57.19 25.95
N LYS A 524 8.52 -57.62 25.60
CA LYS A 524 7.32 -56.88 25.13
C LYS A 524 7.48 -55.40 24.70
N ASN A 525 7.04 -55.06 23.47
CA ASN A 525 6.56 -53.70 23.14
C ASN A 525 5.29 -53.72 22.29
N GLY A 526 4.14 -53.84 22.98
CA GLY A 526 2.79 -53.64 22.46
C GLY A 526 1.90 -52.79 23.37
N SER A 527 2.46 -52.10 24.38
CA SER A 527 1.69 -51.38 25.43
C SER A 527 1.50 -49.87 25.16
N GLY A 528 2.27 -49.26 24.26
CA GLY A 528 2.29 -47.78 24.13
C GLY A 528 0.96 -47.14 23.67
N SER A 529 0.21 -47.78 22.76
CA SER A 529 -0.98 -47.15 22.16
C SER A 529 -2.20 -47.10 23.09
N ARG A 530 -2.28 -47.98 24.10
CA ARG A 530 -3.43 -48.07 25.01
C ARG A 530 -3.27 -47.18 26.24
N VAL A 531 -2.02 -46.96 26.67
CA VAL A 531 -1.66 -46.01 27.74
C VAL A 531 -1.91 -44.56 27.32
N ALA A 532 -1.67 -44.22 26.05
CA ALA A 532 -1.87 -42.86 25.53
C ALA A 532 -3.35 -42.41 25.48
N ALA A 533 -4.29 -43.33 25.22
CA ALA A 533 -5.72 -43.01 25.24
C ALA A 533 -6.25 -42.81 26.68
N ALA A 534 -5.78 -43.64 27.62
CA ALA A 534 -6.12 -43.51 29.04
C ALA A 534 -5.67 -42.14 29.61
N ALA A 535 -4.48 -41.67 29.27
CA ALA A 535 -3.97 -40.38 29.74
C ALA A 535 -4.83 -39.16 29.30
N LEU A 536 -5.56 -39.26 28.19
CA LEU A 536 -6.51 -38.23 27.76
C LEU A 536 -7.86 -38.35 28.46
N GLU A 537 -8.27 -39.58 28.79
CA GLU A 537 -9.47 -39.89 29.57
C GLU A 537 -9.31 -39.47 31.05
N ASP A 538 -8.09 -39.53 31.58
CA ASP A 538 -7.72 -39.14 32.96
C ASP A 538 -7.76 -37.62 33.22
N LEU A 539 -7.76 -36.79 32.16
CA LEU A 539 -8.03 -35.36 32.29
C LEU A 539 -9.51 -35.15 32.64
N ASP A 540 -9.80 -34.23 33.57
CA ASP A 540 -11.16 -33.77 33.77
C ASP A 540 -11.70 -33.06 32.52
N ASP A 541 -13.03 -32.92 32.45
CA ASP A 541 -13.69 -32.33 31.28
C ASP A 541 -13.23 -30.89 31.00
N GLU A 542 -12.91 -30.12 32.03
CA GLU A 542 -12.48 -28.72 31.91
C GLU A 542 -11.07 -28.62 31.30
N ALA A 543 -10.11 -29.39 31.83
CA ALA A 543 -8.75 -29.48 31.33
C ALA A 543 -8.70 -30.06 29.90
N ARG A 544 -9.53 -31.06 29.61
CA ARG A 544 -9.64 -31.66 28.28
C ARG A 544 -10.20 -30.66 27.27
N HIS A 545 -11.26 -29.92 27.61
CA HIS A 545 -11.78 -28.87 26.74
C HIS A 545 -10.78 -27.73 26.54
N ALA A 546 -10.07 -27.31 27.59
CA ALA A 546 -9.03 -26.29 27.51
C ALA A 546 -7.87 -26.70 26.59
N ALA A 547 -7.44 -27.96 26.64
CA ALA A 547 -6.40 -28.50 25.76
C ALA A 547 -6.84 -28.55 24.30
N VAL A 548 -8.07 -29.01 24.03
CA VAL A 548 -8.66 -29.00 22.67
C VAL A 548 -8.80 -27.57 22.14
N PHE A 549 -9.25 -26.65 22.99
CA PHE A 549 -9.38 -25.24 22.65
C PHE A 549 -8.01 -24.63 22.31
N ALA A 550 -7.02 -24.79 23.18
CA ALA A 550 -5.67 -24.26 22.98
C ALA A 550 -5.02 -24.80 21.71
N ALA A 551 -5.24 -26.08 21.40
CA ALA A 551 -4.73 -26.72 20.20
C ALA A 551 -5.38 -26.17 18.92
N LEU A 552 -6.70 -25.92 18.92
CA LEU A 552 -7.42 -25.50 17.71
C LEU A 552 -7.53 -23.98 17.53
N TRP A 553 -7.37 -23.21 18.61
CA TRP A 553 -7.48 -21.75 18.62
C TRP A 553 -6.64 -21.06 17.53
N PRO A 554 -5.36 -21.43 17.29
CA PRO A 554 -4.55 -20.77 16.25
C PRO A 554 -4.91 -21.14 14.81
N HIS A 555 -5.71 -22.19 14.58
CA HIS A 555 -5.91 -22.80 13.26
C HIS A 555 -7.23 -22.43 12.58
N GLY A 556 -8.18 -21.88 13.35
CA GLY A 556 -9.52 -21.54 12.88
C GLY A 556 -10.33 -22.72 12.34
N PRO A 557 -11.22 -22.51 11.32
CA PRO A 557 -12.01 -23.59 10.72
C PRO A 557 -11.15 -24.73 10.21
N THR A 558 -11.11 -25.81 10.98
CA THR A 558 -10.26 -26.98 10.71
C THR A 558 -11.15 -28.18 10.38
N GLU A 559 -10.82 -28.89 9.30
CA GLU A 559 -11.50 -30.15 8.96
C GLU A 559 -11.34 -31.16 10.10
N LYS A 560 -12.39 -31.93 10.44
CA LYS A 560 -12.38 -32.85 11.59
C LYS A 560 -11.12 -33.73 11.67
N ASP A 561 -10.71 -34.34 10.56
CA ASP A 561 -9.55 -35.24 10.54
C ASP A 561 -8.20 -34.51 10.67
N ALA A 562 -8.15 -33.24 10.26
CA ALA A 562 -7.00 -32.38 10.50
C ALA A 562 -6.99 -31.86 11.95
N ALA A 563 -8.16 -31.55 12.52
CA ALA A 563 -8.30 -31.13 13.90
C ALA A 563 -7.85 -32.23 14.86
N VAL A 564 -8.20 -33.49 14.58
CA VAL A 564 -7.72 -34.65 15.35
C VAL A 564 -6.19 -34.75 15.34
N ARG A 565 -5.55 -34.48 14.20
CA ARG A 565 -4.09 -34.46 14.10
C ARG A 565 -3.46 -33.33 14.91
N VAL A 566 -3.96 -32.11 14.75
CA VAL A 566 -3.48 -30.92 15.46
C VAL A 566 -3.60 -31.10 16.97
N VAL A 567 -4.74 -31.58 17.45
CA VAL A 567 -4.96 -31.82 18.89
C VAL A 567 -4.07 -32.95 19.40
N ALA A 568 -3.92 -34.05 18.65
CA ALA A 568 -3.02 -35.14 19.04
C ALA A 568 -1.56 -34.68 19.12
N GLU A 569 -1.09 -33.86 18.17
CA GLU A 569 0.25 -33.29 18.18
C GLU A 569 0.47 -32.35 19.36
N HIS A 570 -0.49 -31.44 19.62
CA HIS A 570 -0.44 -30.52 20.75
C HIS A 570 -0.36 -31.26 22.09
N LEU A 571 -1.19 -32.29 22.28
CA LEU A 571 -1.17 -33.14 23.47
C LEU A 571 0.15 -33.92 23.60
N ARG A 572 0.75 -34.33 22.48
CA ARG A 572 2.04 -35.03 22.50
C ARG A 572 3.15 -34.07 22.92
N ASP A 573 3.15 -32.86 22.38
CA ASP A 573 4.17 -31.86 22.66
C ASP A 573 4.05 -31.32 24.10
N ALA A 574 2.84 -31.31 24.66
CA ALA A 574 2.58 -31.04 26.08
C ALA A 574 2.89 -32.25 27.01
N GLY A 575 3.31 -33.39 26.45
CA GLY A 575 3.66 -34.60 27.20
C GLY A 575 2.47 -35.41 27.71
N ASN A 576 1.25 -35.08 27.30
CA ASN A 576 0.02 -35.76 27.71
C ASN A 576 -0.19 -37.10 27.00
N VAL A 577 0.31 -37.25 25.76
CA VAL A 577 0.19 -38.49 24.98
C VAL A 577 1.49 -38.83 24.25
N SER A 578 1.68 -40.09 23.87
CA SER A 578 2.85 -40.53 23.09
C SER A 578 2.43 -41.48 21.97
N TYR A 579 2.87 -41.20 20.73
CA TYR A 579 2.61 -42.04 19.57
C TYR A 579 3.66 -41.84 18.47
N GLN A 580 3.97 -42.90 17.72
CA GLN A 580 4.86 -42.83 16.55
C GLN A 580 4.12 -42.48 15.24
N ARG A 581 2.87 -42.96 15.09
CA ARG A 581 2.03 -42.66 13.92
C ARG A 581 0.55 -42.65 14.34
N LEU A 582 -0.16 -41.58 14.03
CA LEU A 582 -1.59 -41.49 14.31
C LEU A 582 -2.36 -42.24 13.21
N ARG A 583 -3.05 -43.33 13.58
CA ARG A 583 -3.88 -44.11 12.65
C ARG A 583 -5.33 -43.72 12.81
N ALA A 584 -6.06 -43.52 11.70
CA ALA A 584 -7.46 -43.09 11.71
C ALA A 584 -8.41 -44.10 12.39
N ASP A 585 -8.05 -45.37 12.39
CA ASP A 585 -8.75 -46.48 13.05
C ASP A 585 -8.21 -46.79 14.47
N GLY A 586 -7.25 -45.99 14.96
CA GLY A 586 -6.58 -46.22 16.24
C GLY A 586 -7.35 -45.66 17.45
N PRO A 587 -7.14 -46.22 18.65
CA PRO A 587 -7.85 -45.81 19.87
C PRO A 587 -7.57 -44.34 20.26
N LEU A 588 -6.35 -43.84 20.04
CA LEU A 588 -5.99 -42.44 20.29
C LEU A 588 -6.75 -41.49 19.34
N TYR A 589 -6.95 -41.87 18.09
CA TYR A 589 -7.71 -41.06 17.13
C TYR A 589 -9.16 -40.93 17.56
N ALA A 590 -9.78 -42.05 17.96
CA ALA A 590 -11.15 -42.07 18.46
C ALA A 590 -11.30 -41.23 19.75
N ALA A 591 -10.33 -41.33 20.68
CA ALA A 591 -10.34 -40.55 21.93
C ALA A 591 -10.23 -39.04 21.68
N VAL A 592 -9.31 -38.61 20.80
CA VAL A 592 -9.15 -37.19 20.44
C VAL A 592 -10.36 -36.66 19.69
N LEU A 593 -10.92 -37.45 18.75
CA LEU A 593 -12.15 -37.09 18.06
C LEU A 593 -13.32 -36.94 19.05
N GLY A 594 -13.44 -37.85 20.02
CA GLY A 594 -14.42 -37.77 21.10
C GLY A 594 -14.26 -36.49 21.95
N ALA A 595 -13.03 -36.11 22.28
CA ALA A 595 -12.74 -34.87 23.03
C ALA A 595 -13.13 -33.62 22.22
N ILE A 596 -12.87 -33.59 20.91
CA ILE A 596 -13.30 -32.50 20.01
C ILE A 596 -14.84 -32.42 19.96
N GLU A 597 -15.53 -33.55 19.88
CA GLU A 597 -17.00 -33.57 19.85
C GLU A 597 -17.63 -33.18 21.18
N ALA A 598 -17.01 -33.55 22.31
CA ALA A 598 -17.40 -33.11 23.64
C ALA A 598 -17.21 -31.59 23.81
N ALA A 599 -16.07 -31.04 23.39
CA ALA A 599 -15.81 -29.60 23.43
C ALA A 599 -16.79 -28.80 22.56
N ALA A 600 -17.18 -29.32 21.40
CA ALA A 600 -18.22 -28.72 20.56
C ALA A 600 -19.60 -28.74 21.23
N LYS A 601 -19.93 -29.81 21.96
CA LYS A 601 -21.19 -29.90 22.72
C LYS A 601 -21.22 -28.96 23.93
N ALA A 602 -20.06 -28.73 24.55
CA ALA A 602 -19.89 -27.81 25.66
C ALA A 602 -19.88 -26.33 25.24
N GLY A 603 -19.97 -26.02 23.94
CA GLY A 603 -19.94 -24.64 23.45
C GLY A 603 -18.56 -24.00 23.47
N VAL A 604 -17.50 -24.81 23.51
CA VAL A 604 -16.10 -24.36 23.40
C VAL A 604 -15.65 -24.31 21.93
N LEU A 605 -16.27 -25.14 21.09
CA LEU A 605 -16.12 -25.13 19.64
C LEU A 605 -17.48 -24.94 18.95
N ASP A 606 -17.47 -24.32 17.78
CA ASP A 606 -18.60 -24.31 16.86
C ASP A 606 -18.31 -25.12 15.59
N ARG A 607 -19.34 -25.22 14.73
CA ARG A 607 -19.27 -25.91 13.43
C ARG A 607 -19.60 -24.92 12.32
N PRO A 608 -18.62 -24.17 11.82
CA PRO A 608 -18.87 -23.11 10.84
C PRO A 608 -19.39 -23.65 9.50
N ARG A 609 -19.07 -24.92 9.17
CA ARG A 609 -19.59 -25.65 8.00
C ARG A 609 -19.49 -27.16 8.19
N ARG A 610 -20.19 -27.93 7.36
CA ARG A 610 -20.22 -29.41 7.45
C ARG A 610 -18.80 -29.99 7.38
N GLY A 611 -18.43 -30.79 8.38
CA GLY A 611 -17.12 -31.45 8.45
C GLY A 611 -16.00 -30.61 9.07
N TYR A 612 -16.27 -29.38 9.52
CA TYR A 612 -15.29 -28.49 10.14
C TYR A 612 -15.65 -28.17 11.59
N VAL A 613 -14.63 -27.91 12.40
CA VAL A 613 -14.73 -27.43 13.77
C VAL A 613 -13.87 -26.19 13.94
N ARG A 614 -14.27 -25.26 14.81
CA ARG A 614 -13.51 -24.05 15.11
C ARG A 614 -13.70 -23.68 16.58
N ALA A 615 -12.62 -23.22 17.23
CA ALA A 615 -12.68 -22.74 18.60
C ALA A 615 -13.39 -21.37 18.69
N ILE A 616 -14.24 -21.19 19.70
CA ILE A 616 -15.02 -19.96 19.90
C ILE A 616 -14.67 -19.30 21.22
N LYS A 617 -14.60 -17.96 21.23
CA LYS A 617 -14.22 -17.19 22.42
C LYS A 617 -15.02 -15.89 22.49
N ASP A 618 -15.38 -15.49 23.71
CA ASP A 618 -16.02 -14.20 23.95
C ASP A 618 -15.01 -13.06 23.67
N PRO A 619 -15.39 -12.02 22.91
CA PRO A 619 -14.51 -10.89 22.61
C PRO A 619 -13.91 -10.20 23.86
N GLN A 620 -14.61 -10.20 24.99
CA GLN A 620 -14.16 -9.61 26.25
C GLN A 620 -13.03 -10.42 26.91
N THR A 621 -12.93 -11.71 26.59
CA THR A 621 -11.90 -12.61 27.12
C THR A 621 -10.68 -12.71 26.19
N MET A 622 -10.75 -12.12 25.00
CA MET A 622 -9.62 -12.08 24.07
C MET A 622 -8.48 -11.26 24.64
N THR A 623 -7.29 -11.86 24.62
CA THR A 623 -6.06 -11.22 25.08
C THR A 623 -5.55 -10.20 24.06
N ALA A 624 -4.61 -9.35 24.47
CA ALA A 624 -3.95 -8.43 23.55
C ALA A 624 -3.19 -9.15 22.44
N ASP A 625 -2.66 -10.35 22.72
CA ASP A 625 -1.98 -11.19 21.74
C ASP A 625 -2.97 -11.82 20.75
N ASP A 626 -4.15 -12.23 21.21
CA ASP A 626 -5.20 -12.76 20.33
C ASP A 626 -5.67 -11.70 19.32
N TRP A 627 -5.93 -10.47 19.79
CA TRP A 627 -6.31 -9.36 18.92
C TRP A 627 -5.19 -8.95 17.97
N ARG A 628 -3.93 -9.03 18.41
CA ARG A 628 -2.77 -8.79 17.55
C ARG A 628 -2.66 -9.86 16.48
N HIS A 629 -2.83 -11.12 16.83
CA HIS A 629 -2.83 -12.22 15.87
C HIS A 629 -3.92 -12.04 14.81
N ALA A 630 -5.15 -11.70 15.24
CA ALA A 630 -6.23 -11.42 14.32
C ALA A 630 -5.93 -10.24 13.38
N LEU A 631 -5.43 -9.14 13.92
CA LEU A 631 -5.02 -7.97 13.15
C LEU A 631 -3.93 -8.32 12.13
N VAL A 632 -2.81 -8.86 12.59
CA VAL A 632 -1.64 -9.16 11.74
C VAL A 632 -1.99 -10.16 10.66
N THR A 633 -2.83 -11.15 10.97
CA THR A 633 -3.22 -12.18 10.00
C THR A 633 -4.24 -11.67 8.98
N SER A 634 -5.10 -10.72 9.38
CA SER A 634 -6.07 -10.08 8.48
C SER A 634 -5.45 -9.09 7.47
N LEU A 635 -4.23 -8.63 7.73
CA LEU A 635 -3.50 -7.68 6.88
C LEU A 635 -2.62 -8.44 5.87
N ASP A 636 -2.69 -8.08 4.60
CA ASP A 636 -2.04 -8.80 3.49
C ASP A 636 -0.74 -8.15 2.98
N GLY A 637 -0.12 -7.27 3.79
CA GLY A 637 1.16 -6.57 3.48
C GLY A 637 1.00 -5.07 3.26
N GLU A 638 -0.23 -4.61 3.37
CA GLU A 638 -0.79 -3.69 2.41
C GLU A 638 -1.41 -2.48 3.14
N PRO A 639 -1.01 -1.21 2.87
CA PRO A 639 -1.60 -0.05 3.52
C PRO A 639 -3.12 0.01 3.38
N VAL A 640 -3.79 -0.18 4.51
CA VAL A 640 -5.24 -0.03 4.67
C VAL A 640 -5.50 1.00 5.75
N GLU A 641 -6.58 1.77 5.60
CA GLU A 641 -6.99 2.74 6.60
C GLU A 641 -7.23 2.04 7.95
N ARG A 642 -6.87 2.68 9.05
CA ARG A 642 -6.86 2.11 10.40
C ARG A 642 -8.23 1.57 10.80
N GLU A 643 -9.30 2.29 10.46
CA GLU A 643 -10.67 1.86 10.74
C GLU A 643 -11.09 0.69 9.84
N VAL A 644 -10.61 0.64 8.59
CA VAL A 644 -10.79 -0.51 7.70
C VAL A 644 -10.06 -1.74 8.24
N ALA A 645 -8.81 -1.58 8.69
CA ALA A 645 -8.03 -2.64 9.31
C ALA A 645 -8.69 -3.20 10.57
N ILE A 646 -9.29 -2.35 11.41
CA ILE A 646 -10.06 -2.79 12.58
C ILE A 646 -11.26 -3.64 12.14
N ARG A 647 -11.98 -3.21 11.11
CA ARG A 647 -13.12 -3.99 10.58
C ARG A 647 -12.66 -5.32 9.99
N CYS A 648 -11.64 -5.32 9.14
CA CYS A 648 -11.09 -6.54 8.54
C CYS A 648 -10.56 -7.50 9.60
N ALA A 649 -9.87 -7.00 10.64
CA ALA A 649 -9.38 -7.83 11.74
C ALA A 649 -10.52 -8.42 12.58
N ALA A 650 -11.58 -7.65 12.82
CA ALA A 650 -12.76 -8.15 13.52
C ALA A 650 -13.52 -9.20 12.69
N GLU A 651 -13.70 -8.96 11.40
CA GLU A 651 -14.33 -9.92 10.47
C GLU A 651 -13.50 -11.20 10.35
N TRP A 652 -12.18 -11.06 10.22
CA TRP A 652 -11.25 -12.19 10.22
C TRP A 652 -11.34 -12.97 11.54
N ALA A 653 -11.38 -12.29 12.70
CA ALA A 653 -11.52 -12.95 14.00
C ALA A 653 -12.88 -13.67 14.13
N ARG A 654 -13.95 -13.12 13.56
CA ARG A 654 -15.25 -13.79 13.51
C ARG A 654 -15.23 -15.04 12.65
N GLU A 655 -14.56 -15.00 11.51
CA GLU A 655 -14.51 -16.08 10.53
C GLU A 655 -13.49 -17.17 10.88
N ASN A 656 -12.39 -16.78 11.52
CA ASN A 656 -11.28 -17.67 11.80
C ASN A 656 -11.19 -18.04 13.28
N LEU A 657 -11.48 -17.13 14.21
CA LEU A 657 -11.35 -17.38 15.66
C LEU A 657 -12.70 -17.51 16.39
N GLY A 658 -13.80 -17.60 15.67
CA GLY A 658 -15.10 -17.88 16.29
C GLY A 658 -15.57 -16.79 17.26
N VAL A 659 -15.13 -15.56 17.04
CA VAL A 659 -15.45 -14.40 17.89
C VAL A 659 -16.85 -13.88 17.54
N ALA A 660 -17.78 -13.92 18.49
CA ALA A 660 -19.16 -13.51 18.27
C ALA A 660 -19.40 -12.01 18.50
N PHE A 661 -19.97 -11.31 17.52
CA PHE A 661 -20.46 -9.93 17.68
C PHE A 661 -21.56 -9.58 16.67
N GLU A 662 -22.49 -8.70 17.06
CA GLU A 662 -23.58 -8.23 16.19
C GLU A 662 -23.21 -6.98 15.37
N ARG A 663 -22.54 -5.99 15.99
CA ARG A 663 -22.06 -4.76 15.34
C ARG A 663 -20.80 -4.24 16.02
N LEU A 664 -19.91 -3.63 15.24
CA LEU A 664 -18.74 -2.90 15.75
C LEU A 664 -19.17 -1.51 16.23
N ARG A 665 -18.97 -1.23 17.52
CA ARG A 665 -19.15 0.11 18.11
C ARG A 665 -17.80 0.76 18.33
N THR A 666 -17.68 2.06 18.05
CA THR A 666 -16.42 2.82 18.12
C THR A 666 -15.76 2.78 19.51
N ASP A 667 -16.57 2.67 20.56
CA ASP A 667 -16.20 2.55 21.98
C ASP A 667 -16.32 1.11 22.52
N GLY A 668 -16.66 0.14 21.66
CA GLY A 668 -16.84 -1.25 22.04
C GLY A 668 -15.52 -2.00 22.28
N HIS A 669 -15.56 -3.03 23.12
CA HIS A 669 -14.40 -3.85 23.51
C HIS A 669 -13.56 -4.35 22.34
N ILE A 670 -14.19 -4.73 21.22
CA ILE A 670 -13.51 -5.21 20.00
C ILE A 670 -12.66 -4.11 19.37
N VAL A 671 -13.25 -2.93 19.15
CA VAL A 671 -12.57 -1.78 18.52
C VAL A 671 -11.45 -1.28 19.42
N VAL A 672 -11.69 -1.20 20.74
CA VAL A 672 -10.67 -0.81 21.73
C VAL A 672 -9.52 -1.83 21.77
N GLY A 673 -9.83 -3.13 21.77
CA GLY A 673 -8.86 -4.22 21.73
C GLY A 673 -7.99 -4.17 20.47
N LEU A 674 -8.60 -4.01 19.31
CA LEU A 674 -7.92 -3.91 18.02
C LEU A 674 -7.10 -2.62 17.87
N ARG A 675 -7.57 -1.46 18.35
CA ARG A 675 -6.77 -0.22 18.40
C ARG A 675 -5.51 -0.40 19.25
N SER A 676 -5.63 -1.08 20.39
CA SER A 676 -4.49 -1.43 21.24
C SER A 676 -3.55 -2.42 20.55
N ALA A 677 -4.11 -3.42 19.86
CA ALA A 677 -3.37 -4.41 19.09
C ALA A 677 -2.57 -3.78 17.94
N ILE A 678 -3.12 -2.79 17.23
CA ILE A 678 -2.43 -2.02 16.19
C ILE A 678 -1.16 -1.39 16.74
N ASN A 679 -1.27 -0.67 17.86
CA ASN A 679 -0.11 -0.02 18.45
C ASN A 679 0.90 -1.05 18.99
N SER A 680 0.42 -2.21 19.46
CA SER A 680 1.27 -3.33 19.89
C SER A 680 2.04 -3.95 18.72
N ALA A 681 1.36 -4.21 17.61
CA ALA A 681 1.92 -4.76 16.39
C ALA A 681 2.96 -3.82 15.77
N ILE A 682 2.69 -2.51 15.77
CA ILE A 682 3.64 -1.49 15.31
C ILE A 682 4.91 -1.48 16.16
N ARG A 683 4.78 -1.52 17.49
CA ARG A 683 5.96 -1.58 18.38
C ARG A 683 6.80 -2.84 18.19
N ARG A 684 6.17 -3.96 17.82
CA ARG A 684 6.83 -5.24 17.57
C ARG A 684 7.36 -5.39 16.14
N GLY A 685 7.15 -4.38 15.29
CA GLY A 685 7.54 -4.44 13.89
C GLY A 685 6.74 -5.47 13.08
N GLU A 686 5.56 -5.89 13.56
CA GLU A 686 4.65 -6.81 12.85
C GLU A 686 3.69 -6.06 11.92
N VAL A 687 3.50 -4.75 12.15
CA VAL A 687 2.68 -3.82 11.36
C VAL A 687 3.47 -2.52 11.16
N VAL A 688 3.37 -1.90 9.99
CA VAL A 688 4.03 -0.63 9.64
C VAL A 688 2.98 0.46 9.47
N ARG A 689 3.27 1.70 9.90
CA ARG A 689 2.41 2.86 9.63
C ARG A 689 2.74 3.45 8.26
N HIS A 690 1.69 3.77 7.51
CA HIS A 690 1.77 4.52 6.25
C HIS A 690 0.96 5.81 6.41
N GLY A 691 1.64 6.91 6.72
CA GLY A 691 0.97 8.18 7.05
C GLY A 691 0.21 8.14 8.39
N ALA A 692 -0.75 9.07 8.54
CA ALA A 692 -1.51 9.25 9.79
C ALA A 692 -2.64 8.23 9.97
N THR A 693 -3.23 7.75 8.86
CA THR A 693 -4.47 6.98 8.88
C THR A 693 -4.31 5.54 8.39
N HIS A 694 -3.20 5.14 7.76
CA HIS A 694 -3.06 3.80 7.19
C HIS A 694 -2.01 2.93 7.91
N ILE A 695 -2.25 1.62 7.91
CA ILE A 695 -1.36 0.58 8.46
C ILE A 695 -1.27 -0.62 7.52
N ALA A 696 -0.16 -1.34 7.57
CA ALA A 696 0.12 -2.50 6.73
C ALA A 696 0.80 -3.61 7.55
N ARG A 697 0.68 -4.89 7.17
CA ARG A 697 1.49 -5.96 7.80
C ARG A 697 2.95 -5.78 7.42
N ALA A 698 3.86 -5.96 8.37
CA ALA A 698 5.29 -5.99 8.07
C ALA A 698 5.69 -7.29 7.36
N ALA A 699 6.55 -7.19 6.35
CA ALA A 699 7.10 -8.36 5.66
C ALA A 699 7.99 -9.20 6.60
N VAL A 700 7.82 -10.53 6.63
CA VAL A 700 8.66 -11.44 7.43
C VAL A 700 9.99 -11.66 6.72
N THR A 701 11.08 -11.17 7.33
CA THR A 701 12.47 -11.45 6.94
C THR A 701 12.99 -12.70 7.66
N LEU A 702 13.37 -13.76 6.95
CA LEU A 702 14.23 -14.82 7.51
C LEU A 702 15.68 -14.33 7.48
N VAL A 703 16.31 -14.24 8.66
CA VAL A 703 17.71 -13.82 8.82
C VAL A 703 18.62 -15.03 8.73
N THR A 704 19.39 -15.17 7.64
CA THR A 704 20.55 -16.08 7.58
C THR A 704 21.75 -15.41 8.23
N ALA A 705 22.27 -16.02 9.29
CA ALA A 705 23.42 -15.56 10.04
C ALA A 705 24.72 -15.94 9.31
N GLU A 706 25.25 -15.04 8.49
CA GLU A 706 26.69 -14.85 8.33
C GLU A 706 26.87 -13.51 7.60
N ASN A 707 27.37 -12.55 8.37
CA ASN A 707 27.31 -11.11 8.16
C ASN A 707 25.92 -10.51 8.35
N VAL A 708 25.72 -9.98 9.56
CA VAL A 708 24.62 -9.12 9.97
C VAL A 708 24.53 -7.91 9.02
N GLU A 709 23.60 -8.03 8.08
CA GLU A 709 22.82 -6.99 7.40
C GLU A 709 21.76 -6.38 8.36
N PRO A 710 20.89 -5.44 7.92
CA PRO A 710 19.63 -5.93 7.36
C PRO A 710 19.05 -5.13 6.17
N TYR A 711 18.72 -5.90 5.12
CA TYR A 711 17.37 -6.03 4.56
C TYR A 711 16.74 -4.88 3.73
N ARG A 712 16.81 -5.04 2.40
CA ARG A 712 15.72 -4.82 1.41
C ARG A 712 14.81 -6.06 1.38
N PRO A 713 13.60 -6.13 0.76
CA PRO A 713 12.73 -5.13 0.13
C PRO A 713 11.19 -5.35 0.39
N GLY A 714 10.32 -4.49 -0.19
CA GLY A 714 8.94 -4.82 -0.65
C GLY A 714 7.76 -4.34 0.22
N ILE A 715 6.77 -3.56 -0.26
CA ILE A 715 5.69 -3.90 -1.24
C ILE A 715 4.69 -4.87 -0.55
N ASP A 716 3.39 -4.63 -0.41
CA ASP A 716 2.40 -3.82 -1.16
C ASP A 716 1.09 -3.70 -0.37
N GLY A 717 0.18 -2.72 -0.70
CA GLY A 717 -1.21 -2.24 -0.29
C GLY A 717 -2.60 -2.65 -0.88
N THR A 718 -3.60 -3.19 -0.16
CA THR A 718 -5.00 -3.44 -0.59
C THR A 718 -5.95 -3.98 0.51
N PHE A 719 -7.13 -3.36 0.64
CA PHE A 719 -8.52 -3.87 0.41
C PHE A 719 -9.48 -2.88 1.10
N ASN A 720 -10.65 -2.43 0.61
CA ASN A 720 -11.75 -2.96 -0.23
C ASN A 720 -12.72 -1.77 -0.56
N PRO A 721 -14.03 -1.92 -0.93
CA PRO A 721 -14.73 -2.34 -2.16
C PRO A 721 -15.54 -1.14 -2.83
N PRO A 722 -16.70 -1.29 -3.54
CA PRO A 722 -16.92 -0.73 -4.89
C PRO A 722 -17.92 0.47 -4.98
N PRO A 723 -17.93 1.26 -6.08
CA PRO A 723 -18.89 2.36 -6.25
C PRO A 723 -20.04 2.06 -7.25
N PRO A 724 -21.16 2.82 -7.18
CA PRO A 724 -22.31 2.71 -8.08
C PRO A 724 -22.09 3.49 -9.40
N ARG A 725 -22.84 3.08 -10.44
CA ARG A 725 -22.73 3.48 -11.85
C ARG A 725 -23.26 4.90 -12.12
N LEU A 726 -22.62 5.67 -13.03
CA LEU A 726 -23.13 6.95 -13.57
C LEU A 726 -23.14 6.96 -15.11
N ARG A 727 -24.16 7.60 -15.69
CA ARG A 727 -24.48 7.68 -17.13
C ARG A 727 -23.89 8.94 -17.79
N SER A 728 -23.62 8.88 -19.09
CA SER A 728 -23.03 9.93 -19.94
C SER A 728 -24.00 11.07 -20.32
N ILE A 729 -23.50 12.31 -20.43
CA ILE A 729 -24.20 13.50 -20.96
C ILE A 729 -23.24 14.29 -21.88
N GLU A 730 -23.72 14.83 -23.01
CA GLU A 730 -22.99 15.58 -24.06
C GLU A 730 -23.19 17.11 -23.94
N HIS A 731 -22.17 17.94 -24.25
CA HIS A 731 -22.21 19.41 -24.23
C HIS A 731 -22.05 20.04 -25.63
N ARG A 732 -22.64 21.23 -25.85
CA ARG A 732 -22.45 22.13 -27.03
C ARG A 732 -22.12 23.56 -26.56
N SER A 733 -21.18 24.25 -27.20
CA SER A 733 -20.94 25.69 -27.01
C SER A 733 -20.45 26.38 -28.30
N GLU A 734 -20.92 27.62 -28.56
CA GLU A 734 -20.50 28.50 -29.67
C GLU A 734 -20.07 29.89 -29.13
N PRO A 735 -19.00 30.53 -29.65
CA PRO A 735 -18.52 31.83 -29.18
C PRO A 735 -19.31 33.03 -29.78
N ARG A 736 -19.53 34.08 -28.98
CA ARG A 736 -20.10 35.38 -29.42
C ARG A 736 -19.23 36.58 -28.99
N VAL A 737 -19.15 37.60 -29.84
CA VAL A 737 -18.43 38.87 -29.61
C VAL A 737 -19.41 39.92 -29.08
N VAL A 738 -19.06 40.58 -27.97
CA VAL A 738 -19.80 41.73 -27.39
C VAL A 738 -18.83 42.91 -27.30
N ASP A 739 -19.35 44.09 -27.65
CA ASP A 739 -18.69 45.32 -28.08
C ASP A 739 -17.41 45.77 -27.34
N GLY A 740 -16.38 46.15 -28.11
CA GLY A 740 -15.04 46.55 -27.66
C GLY A 740 -13.94 45.68 -28.29
N ASP A 741 -12.86 46.31 -28.78
CA ASP A 741 -11.82 45.78 -29.68
C ASP A 741 -10.94 44.60 -29.14
N LYS A 742 -11.45 43.79 -28.20
CA LYS A 742 -10.76 42.61 -27.64
C LYS A 742 -11.69 41.40 -27.57
N PRO A 743 -11.26 40.20 -28.00
CA PRO A 743 -12.10 39.01 -27.98
C PRO A 743 -12.43 38.59 -26.55
N VAL A 744 -13.72 38.41 -26.28
CA VAL A 744 -14.26 37.89 -25.02
C VAL A 744 -14.70 36.45 -25.26
N LEU A 745 -14.23 35.51 -24.42
CA LEU A 745 -14.69 34.13 -24.43
C LEU A 745 -15.66 33.94 -23.26
N VAL A 746 -16.93 33.66 -23.57
CA VAL A 746 -17.96 33.37 -22.58
C VAL A 746 -18.27 31.88 -22.62
N LEU A 747 -18.09 31.19 -21.50
CA LEU A 747 -18.43 29.78 -21.35
C LEU A 747 -19.71 29.69 -20.50
N GLN A 748 -20.79 29.21 -21.10
CA GLN A 748 -22.02 28.88 -20.38
C GLN A 748 -21.98 27.42 -19.95
N SER A 749 -22.29 27.18 -18.67
CA SER A 749 -22.41 25.84 -18.11
C SER A 749 -23.69 25.74 -17.28
N ASP A 750 -24.42 24.67 -17.54
CA ASP A 750 -25.67 24.25 -16.88
C ASP A 750 -25.41 23.20 -15.77
N ALA A 751 -24.14 22.98 -15.42
CA ALA A 751 -23.69 22.01 -14.43
C ALA A 751 -24.17 22.34 -13.00
N ARG A 752 -24.52 21.30 -12.22
CA ARG A 752 -25.05 21.44 -10.85
C ARG A 752 -24.15 20.73 -9.84
N GLY A 753 -23.90 21.37 -8.70
CA GLY A 753 -23.21 20.76 -7.55
C GLY A 753 -21.76 20.35 -7.88
N ASP A 754 -21.40 19.11 -7.53
CA ASP A 754 -20.04 18.55 -7.59
C ASP A 754 -19.37 18.62 -8.99
N GLU A 755 -20.15 18.84 -10.05
CA GLU A 755 -19.67 19.02 -11.43
C GLU A 755 -19.00 20.39 -11.70
N LEU A 756 -19.15 21.37 -10.80
CA LEU A 756 -18.46 22.68 -10.90
C LEU A 756 -16.94 22.56 -10.73
N GLU A 757 -16.46 21.58 -9.95
CA GLU A 757 -15.04 21.40 -9.65
C GLU A 757 -14.26 20.94 -10.90
N ILE A 758 -14.87 20.02 -11.67
CA ILE A 758 -14.32 19.51 -12.94
C ILE A 758 -14.31 20.63 -14.00
N HIS A 759 -15.36 21.46 -14.03
CA HIS A 759 -15.43 22.61 -14.94
C HIS A 759 -14.40 23.69 -14.60
N TYR A 760 -14.19 23.98 -13.30
CA TYR A 760 -13.17 24.93 -12.85
C TYR A 760 -11.75 24.43 -13.20
N LEU A 761 -11.50 23.13 -13.00
CA LEU A 761 -10.21 22.49 -13.33
C LEU A 761 -9.96 22.45 -14.84
N ALA A 762 -10.98 22.15 -15.65
CA ALA A 762 -10.90 22.22 -17.11
C ALA A 762 -10.63 23.65 -17.60
N MET A 763 -11.24 24.65 -16.96
CA MET A 763 -11.02 26.07 -17.27
C MET A 763 -9.61 26.55 -16.91
N MET A 764 -9.09 26.18 -15.73
CA MET A 764 -7.72 26.49 -15.32
C MET A 764 -6.70 25.81 -16.24
N THR A 765 -7.00 24.60 -16.70
CA THR A 765 -6.16 23.85 -17.64
C THR A 765 -6.18 24.48 -19.04
N LEU A 766 -7.34 24.95 -19.51
CA LEU A 766 -7.48 25.66 -20.79
C LEU A 766 -6.81 27.04 -20.73
N ALA A 767 -6.94 27.77 -19.62
CA ALA A 767 -6.24 29.04 -19.39
C ALA A 767 -4.72 28.86 -19.33
N ALA A 768 -4.23 27.79 -18.69
CA ALA A 768 -2.82 27.43 -18.67
C ALA A 768 -2.31 26.96 -20.03
N ALA A 769 -3.11 26.21 -20.80
CA ALA A 769 -2.74 25.78 -22.15
C ALA A 769 -2.66 26.98 -23.11
N LEU A 770 -3.62 27.91 -23.04
CA LEU A 770 -3.65 29.12 -23.87
C LEU A 770 -2.56 30.14 -23.51
N SER A 771 -2.00 30.10 -22.29
CA SER A 771 -0.83 30.92 -21.89
C SER A 771 0.51 30.37 -22.40
N THR A 772 0.54 29.11 -22.85
CA THR A 772 1.76 28.46 -23.39
C THR A 772 1.91 28.56 -24.91
N ALA A 773 0.96 29.20 -25.61
CA ALA A 773 1.06 29.46 -27.05
C ALA A 773 2.11 30.56 -27.35
N THR A 774 2.93 30.32 -28.36
CA THR A 774 4.26 30.93 -28.61
C THR A 774 4.30 32.42 -28.97
N ASP A 775 3.21 33.17 -28.84
CA ASP A 775 3.19 34.61 -29.12
C ASP A 775 2.43 35.37 -28.03
N THR A 776 3.13 35.62 -26.93
CA THR A 776 2.65 36.35 -25.74
C THR A 776 2.38 37.83 -26.00
N SER A 777 2.92 38.39 -27.10
CA SER A 777 2.88 39.83 -27.38
C SER A 777 1.50 40.37 -27.81
N LYS A 778 0.57 39.49 -28.20
CA LYS A 778 -0.77 39.88 -28.70
C LYS A 778 -1.90 39.78 -27.68
N ARG A 779 -1.64 39.45 -26.42
CA ARG A 779 -2.71 39.05 -25.47
C ARG A 779 -2.69 39.73 -24.10
N ALA A 780 -1.96 40.82 -23.93
CA ALA A 780 -2.08 41.66 -22.74
C ALA A 780 -3.53 42.19 -22.58
N GLY A 781 -4.21 41.72 -21.54
CA GLY A 781 -5.54 42.20 -21.16
C GLY A 781 -6.73 41.51 -21.83
N TRP A 782 -6.69 40.18 -21.97
CA TRP A 782 -7.90 39.38 -22.16
C TRP A 782 -8.67 39.26 -20.84
N THR A 783 -10.00 39.22 -20.90
CA THR A 783 -10.88 39.09 -19.74
C THR A 783 -11.81 37.89 -19.96
N PHE A 784 -11.87 36.99 -18.99
CA PHE A 784 -12.65 35.75 -19.05
C PHE A 784 -13.90 35.90 -18.20
N TYR A 785 -15.06 35.49 -18.71
CA TYR A 785 -16.35 35.59 -18.00
C TYR A 785 -16.99 34.19 -17.88
N LEU A 786 -17.48 33.88 -16.68
CA LEU A 786 -18.28 32.68 -16.39
C LEU A 786 -19.69 33.14 -16.00
N ALA A 787 -20.70 32.72 -16.76
CA ALA A 787 -22.10 32.98 -16.45
C ALA A 787 -22.74 31.68 -15.93
N LEU A 788 -23.12 31.68 -14.65
CA LEU A 788 -23.82 30.57 -14.01
C LEU A 788 -25.32 30.87 -14.00
N ASP A 789 -26.12 30.00 -14.62
CA ASP A 789 -27.57 30.20 -14.70
C ASP A 789 -28.24 29.74 -13.39
N ARG A 790 -28.69 30.73 -12.59
CA ARG A 790 -29.41 30.61 -11.29
C ARG A 790 -28.82 29.64 -10.25
N PRO A 791 -28.04 30.13 -9.25
CA PRO A 791 -27.57 29.28 -8.17
C PRO A 791 -28.73 28.90 -7.22
N HIS A 792 -29.01 27.60 -7.11
CA HIS A 792 -29.76 27.07 -5.95
C HIS A 792 -28.89 27.26 -4.70
N VAL A 793 -29.36 28.11 -3.79
CA VAL A 793 -28.63 28.58 -2.59
C VAL A 793 -28.11 27.45 -1.69
N GLU A 794 -28.74 26.26 -1.71
CA GLU A 794 -28.27 25.08 -0.96
C GLU A 794 -26.92 24.53 -1.44
N GLY A 795 -26.52 24.77 -2.69
CA GLY A 795 -25.22 24.33 -3.20
C GLY A 795 -24.05 25.19 -2.70
N LEU A 796 -24.29 26.48 -2.46
CA LEU A 796 -23.25 27.44 -2.08
C LEU A 796 -22.76 27.22 -0.63
N SER A 797 -23.65 26.80 0.28
CA SER A 797 -23.29 26.47 1.67
C SER A 797 -22.37 25.25 1.77
N THR A 798 -22.60 24.26 0.90
CA THR A 798 -21.77 23.05 0.83
C THR A 798 -20.39 23.37 0.26
N TRP A 799 -20.33 24.24 -0.77
CA TRP A 799 -19.07 24.70 -1.37
C TRP A 799 -18.22 25.56 -0.42
N LEU A 800 -18.85 26.38 0.42
CA LEU A 800 -18.16 27.18 1.45
C LEU A 800 -17.84 26.38 2.73
N GLY A 801 -18.16 25.08 2.78
CA GLY A 801 -17.83 24.21 3.92
C GLY A 801 -18.67 24.44 5.18
N ILE A 802 -19.87 25.02 5.05
CA ILE A 802 -20.77 25.30 6.19
C ILE A 802 -21.82 24.18 6.26
N GLY A 803 -21.61 23.22 7.18
CA GLY A 803 -22.42 22.00 7.30
C GLY A 803 -23.91 22.21 7.66
N PRO A 804 -24.73 21.14 7.57
CA PRO A 804 -26.18 21.22 7.76
C PRO A 804 -26.54 21.45 9.23
N GLY A 805 -26.96 22.68 9.54
CA GLY A 805 -27.37 23.08 10.90
C GLY A 805 -27.35 24.59 11.16
N VAL A 806 -27.37 25.40 10.10
CA VAL A 806 -27.26 26.86 10.22
C VAL A 806 -28.56 27.43 10.83
N PRO A 807 -28.51 28.15 11.96
CA PRO A 807 -29.69 28.80 12.53
C PRO A 807 -30.29 29.78 11.53
N ALA A 808 -31.62 29.86 11.43
CA ALA A 808 -32.33 30.73 10.49
C ALA A 808 -31.87 32.21 10.53
N GLN A 809 -31.29 32.64 11.66
CA GLN A 809 -30.71 33.97 11.88
C GLN A 809 -29.46 34.25 11.04
N VAL A 810 -28.65 33.22 10.71
CA VAL A 810 -27.45 33.36 9.87
C VAL A 810 -27.81 33.37 8.39
N VAL A 811 -28.85 32.62 7.99
CA VAL A 811 -29.44 32.69 6.65
C VAL A 811 -30.07 34.06 6.42
N ASP A 812 -30.80 34.59 7.40
CA ASP A 812 -31.36 35.95 7.41
C ASP A 812 -30.25 37.03 7.39
N LEU A 813 -29.12 36.81 8.07
CA LEU A 813 -27.96 37.70 8.03
C LEU A 813 -27.31 37.72 6.63
N LEU A 814 -27.16 36.57 5.98
CA LEU A 814 -26.63 36.45 4.62
C LEU A 814 -27.57 37.06 3.57
N GLN A 815 -28.89 36.87 3.72
CA GLN A 815 -29.90 37.53 2.88
C GLN A 815 -29.89 39.05 3.07
N LYS A 816 -29.78 39.54 4.30
CA LYS A 816 -29.66 40.98 4.59
C LYS A 816 -28.35 41.57 4.10
N LEU A 817 -27.24 40.82 4.12
CA LEU A 817 -25.98 41.22 3.51
C LEU A 817 -26.12 41.32 1.99
N LEU A 818 -26.77 40.35 1.35
CA LEU A 818 -27.07 40.38 -0.09
C LEU A 818 -27.99 41.56 -0.46
N GLU A 819 -29.04 41.83 0.31
CA GLU A 819 -29.95 42.98 0.09
C GLU A 819 -29.30 44.34 0.39
N SER A 820 -28.45 44.42 1.42
CA SER A 820 -27.62 45.60 1.74
C SER A 820 -26.65 45.93 0.61
N THR A 821 -26.09 44.90 -0.03
CA THR A 821 -25.21 45.06 -1.19
C THR A 821 -26.01 45.47 -2.41
N ARG A 822 -27.23 44.95 -2.58
CA ARG A 822 -28.18 45.32 -3.65
C ARG A 822 -28.55 46.81 -3.63
N HIS A 823 -28.63 47.43 -2.44
CA HIS A 823 -28.94 48.86 -2.31
C HIS A 823 -27.72 49.79 -2.48
N ARG A 824 -26.48 49.29 -2.32
CA ARG A 824 -25.25 50.12 -2.39
C ARG A 824 -24.66 50.26 -3.80
N VAL A 825 -25.12 49.49 -4.78
CA VAL A 825 -24.58 49.51 -6.17
C VAL A 825 -25.20 50.62 -7.04
N GLY A 826 -26.16 51.40 -6.51
CA GLY A 826 -26.79 52.51 -7.25
C GLY A 826 -26.02 53.84 -7.30
N ARG A 827 -24.79 53.95 -6.76
CA ARG A 827 -24.01 55.20 -6.86
C ARG A 827 -22.53 54.92 -7.12
N GLU A 828 -22.05 55.47 -8.23
CA GLU A 828 -20.65 55.54 -8.65
C GLU A 828 -19.69 55.85 -7.50
N TYR A 829 -18.61 55.09 -7.37
CA TYR A 829 -17.42 55.57 -6.67
C TYR A 829 -16.13 55.10 -7.35
N ALA A 830 -15.31 56.11 -7.66
CA ALA A 830 -13.93 56.02 -8.08
C ALA A 830 -13.03 55.46 -6.96
N ALA A 831 -11.89 54.88 -7.37
CA ALA A 831 -10.88 54.19 -6.57
C ALA A 831 -10.34 54.98 -5.35
N PRO A 832 -9.71 54.27 -4.39
CA PRO A 832 -8.24 54.35 -4.34
C PRO A 832 -7.53 53.01 -4.11
N ALA A 833 -6.25 53.01 -4.49
CA ALA A 833 -5.30 51.91 -4.50
C ALA A 833 -5.04 51.25 -3.12
N ARG A 834 -5.00 49.91 -3.10
CA ARG A 834 -4.18 49.07 -2.21
C ARG A 834 -4.13 47.64 -2.78
N HIS A 835 -2.93 47.06 -2.82
CA HIS A 835 -2.69 45.68 -3.20
C HIS A 835 -3.32 44.74 -2.19
N ASP A 836 -4.40 44.07 -2.57
CA ASP A 836 -4.91 42.87 -1.92
C ASP A 836 -5.49 41.95 -3.01
N LEU A 837 -5.00 40.71 -3.07
CA LEU A 837 -5.53 39.64 -3.90
C LEU A 837 -6.86 39.16 -3.30
N ALA A 838 -7.97 39.76 -3.72
CA ALA A 838 -9.30 39.19 -3.52
C ALA A 838 -10.10 39.27 -4.83
N PRO A 839 -10.75 38.18 -5.28
CA PRO A 839 -11.66 38.26 -6.42
C PRO A 839 -12.84 39.15 -6.05
N PHE A 840 -13.10 40.18 -6.86
CA PHE A 840 -14.31 41.01 -6.71
C PHE A 840 -15.51 40.23 -7.24
N LEU A 841 -16.54 40.08 -6.40
CA LEU A 841 -17.84 39.54 -6.79
C LEU A 841 -18.72 40.70 -7.26
N VAL A 842 -19.18 40.67 -8.51
CA VAL A 842 -20.21 41.59 -9.00
C VAL A 842 -21.46 40.77 -9.31
N ALA A 843 -22.55 41.08 -8.62
CA ALA A 843 -23.85 40.46 -8.84
C ALA A 843 -24.71 41.40 -9.69
N THR A 844 -25.16 40.94 -10.85
CA THR A 844 -26.22 41.59 -11.63
C THR A 844 -27.52 40.81 -11.47
N ASP A 845 -28.65 41.31 -12.00
CA ASP A 845 -29.97 40.72 -11.74
C ASP A 845 -30.12 39.27 -12.23
N ASP A 846 -29.25 38.79 -13.14
CA ASP A 846 -29.33 37.44 -13.72
C ASP A 846 -28.01 36.62 -13.70
N ALA A 847 -26.89 37.13 -13.16
CA ALA A 847 -25.61 36.38 -13.09
C ALA A 847 -24.67 36.82 -11.95
N ILE A 848 -23.78 35.91 -11.51
CA ILE A 848 -22.62 36.22 -10.64
C ILE A 848 -21.37 36.25 -11.51
N GLU A 849 -20.72 37.41 -11.61
CA GLU A 849 -19.51 37.61 -12.42
C GLU A 849 -18.24 37.47 -11.57
N PHE A 850 -17.25 36.73 -12.09
CA PHE A 850 -15.91 36.61 -11.54
C PHE A 850 -14.89 37.25 -12.50
N THR A 851 -14.05 38.16 -12.00
CA THR A 851 -12.99 38.79 -12.82
C THR A 851 -11.63 38.57 -12.18
N THR A 852 -10.62 38.16 -12.96
CA THR A 852 -9.21 38.18 -12.57
C THR A 852 -8.37 38.85 -13.65
N ARG A 853 -7.38 39.65 -13.26
CA ARG A 853 -6.45 40.36 -14.15
C ARG A 853 -5.02 39.95 -13.78
N LEU A 854 -4.29 39.40 -14.74
CA LEU A 854 -2.89 39.02 -14.58
C LEU A 854 -2.00 40.23 -14.90
N ASP A 855 -1.12 40.61 -13.96
CA ASP A 855 -0.12 41.67 -14.14
C ASP A 855 1.28 41.09 -14.43
N ASP A 856 2.06 41.82 -15.23
CA ASP A 856 3.31 41.38 -15.90
C ASP A 856 4.50 41.06 -14.96
N ASP A 857 4.57 41.63 -13.76
CA ASP A 857 5.75 41.47 -12.89
C ASP A 857 5.84 40.09 -12.21
N VAL A 858 4.69 39.46 -11.92
CA VAL A 858 4.62 38.11 -11.34
C VAL A 858 5.06 37.04 -12.36
N VAL A 859 4.86 37.31 -13.65
CA VAL A 859 5.25 36.40 -14.73
C VAL A 859 6.75 36.42 -14.95
N ARG A 860 7.47 37.51 -14.64
CA ARG A 860 8.92 37.58 -14.89
C ARG A 860 9.74 36.85 -13.81
N GLU A 861 9.36 37.00 -12.54
CA GLU A 861 10.14 36.50 -11.41
C GLU A 861 10.01 34.97 -11.22
N HIS A 862 8.82 34.40 -11.47
CA HIS A 862 8.63 32.95 -11.40
C HIS A 862 9.07 32.18 -12.65
N PHE A 863 9.42 32.87 -13.74
CA PHE A 863 9.84 32.23 -15.00
C PHE A 863 11.37 32.13 -15.13
N GLU A 864 12.15 33.00 -14.48
CA GLU A 864 13.61 32.85 -14.39
C GLU A 864 14.02 31.66 -13.50
N ASP A 865 13.26 31.38 -12.43
CA ASP A 865 13.47 30.19 -11.61
C ASP A 865 13.04 28.88 -12.31
N ALA A 866 12.06 28.96 -13.22
CA ALA A 866 11.66 27.83 -14.07
C ALA A 866 12.64 27.56 -15.24
N LEU A 867 13.52 28.51 -15.58
CA LEU A 867 14.47 28.40 -16.67
C LEU A 867 15.68 27.49 -16.37
N LEU A 868 15.93 27.12 -15.12
CA LEU A 868 16.91 26.09 -14.74
C LEU A 868 16.49 24.65 -15.10
N ILE A 869 15.25 24.46 -15.57
CA ILE A 869 14.68 23.16 -15.97
C ILE A 869 14.37 23.15 -17.49
N ARG A 870 15.35 23.45 -18.36
CA ARG A 870 15.18 23.23 -19.82
C ARG A 870 16.41 22.62 -20.50
N ARG A 871 16.29 21.33 -20.82
CA ARG A 871 16.67 20.67 -22.09
C ARG A 871 16.24 19.20 -22.04
N PRO A 872 14.93 18.89 -22.05
CA PRO A 872 14.36 18.24 -23.26
C PRO A 872 12.83 18.42 -23.49
N LEU A 873 12.14 19.41 -22.89
CA LEU A 873 10.66 19.47 -22.90
C LEU A 873 10.00 20.02 -24.19
N VAL A 874 10.76 20.69 -25.07
CA VAL A 874 10.18 21.36 -26.26
C VAL A 874 9.73 20.36 -27.35
N SER A 875 10.18 19.10 -27.33
CA SER A 875 9.72 18.08 -28.29
C SER A 875 8.46 17.31 -27.86
N ARG A 876 7.92 17.57 -26.66
CA ARG A 876 6.83 16.77 -26.06
C ARG A 876 5.46 17.46 -26.00
N ALA A 877 5.39 18.78 -26.17
CA ALA A 877 4.10 19.49 -26.24
C ALA A 877 3.22 19.00 -27.41
N GLY A 878 3.84 18.64 -28.55
CA GLY A 878 3.13 18.02 -29.67
C GLY A 878 2.59 16.61 -29.42
N LYS A 879 3.03 15.91 -28.36
CA LYS A 879 2.51 14.59 -27.97
C LYS A 879 1.33 14.68 -27.00
N ALA A 880 1.31 15.67 -26.11
CA ALA A 880 0.20 15.91 -25.20
C ALA A 880 -1.07 16.34 -25.96
N ALA A 881 -0.94 17.19 -27.00
CA ALA A 881 -2.04 17.56 -27.88
C ALA A 881 -2.64 16.36 -28.65
N LYS A 882 -1.80 15.40 -29.05
CA LYS A 882 -2.24 14.14 -29.67
C LYS A 882 -2.98 13.20 -28.71
N LEU A 883 -2.64 13.22 -27.42
CA LEU A 883 -3.35 12.44 -26.41
C LEU A 883 -4.73 13.05 -26.08
N GLY A 884 -4.87 14.37 -26.07
CA GLY A 884 -6.16 15.05 -25.86
C GLY A 884 -7.19 14.72 -26.96
N ALA A 885 -6.77 14.72 -28.22
CA ALA A 885 -7.64 14.36 -29.36
C ALA A 885 -8.15 12.90 -29.32
N LEU A 886 -7.44 12.02 -28.60
CA LEU A 886 -7.80 10.62 -28.42
C LEU A 886 -8.92 10.40 -27.37
N PHE A 887 -9.18 11.38 -26.51
CA PHE A 887 -10.21 11.31 -25.46
C PHE A 887 -11.47 12.14 -25.76
N PHE A 888 -11.39 13.12 -26.69
CA PHE A 888 -12.48 14.10 -26.89
C PHE A 888 -12.98 14.25 -28.35
N GLY A 889 -12.44 13.51 -29.31
CA GLY A 889 -12.82 13.64 -30.73
C GLY A 889 -12.13 14.80 -31.45
N SER A 890 -12.26 14.85 -32.78
CA SER A 890 -11.41 15.63 -33.71
C SER A 890 -11.72 17.12 -33.87
N ASP A 891 -12.71 17.67 -33.18
CA ASP A 891 -13.18 19.05 -33.42
C ASP A 891 -12.56 20.08 -32.46
N ALA A 892 -11.27 19.91 -32.15
CA ALA A 892 -10.49 20.83 -31.32
C ALA A 892 -9.28 21.38 -32.09
N GLU A 893 -9.53 22.01 -33.24
CA GLU A 893 -8.62 23.02 -33.81
C GLU A 893 -8.90 24.40 -33.20
#